data_AF-A0A9W9CM92-F1
#
_entry.id   AF-A0A9W9CM92-F1
#
_cell.length_a   1.000
_cell.length_b   1.000
_cell.length_c   1.000
_cell.angle_alpha   90.00
_cell.angle_beta   90.00
_cell.angle_gamma   90.00
#
_symmetry.space_group_name_H-M   'P 1'
#
loop_
_entity.id
_entity.type
_entity.pdbx_description
1 polymer ?
#
loop_
_entity_poly.entity_id
_entity_poly.type
_entity_poly.pdbx_seq_one_letter_code
_entity_poly.pdbx_strand_id
1 'polypeptide(L)'
;MPEVYFEACSTMETLSLSPSVERTADKRHRVSWMKRTVPLKSSALFNKAKHSEEWHQSVEATAGVLHPADSSKFPYGLLRNHTDVYLRKKGKISQADVDVRLAILIDVHQARDIGVAAAAHAMTAKSLRALLHAELNVAPGSYWGLETWLQCLIAANDGNPASVTDLEASWAHMLLPYATHGVFAAGWYLKGVSRALRKVNISNLNVLPEFLILLRRAVTDYGAQLEGLRLKCQWPEAYNAVFWMIELEGTSPAVTPPGHLLPEHIFDSQFPVWRLWAAWRPDLNRIARLSRSDSIRLSTIPHVMALDGPDVLTGTQRTLRDGLIAQYGSGKPWVRFGSLVIEVPDRTRDGLKNTLDRLAKALEAVSSGLPPHAGSKSMFTLFRGIVNQPITKEGLDIFEAAVKITYTPENDIYNSVHNLYLERDSLGGQHILALQNIVLTLEERQAEDLRGLLLCPWFLNGIEQCIGDCLVAVRTQLERHLPWTQFALEVHAFCSIVRDSTLDILETAPDLKTQLDSMPPVEQMRTILDIYTAAQSQRPTPPIQSNGRAVHLKSDDSNKQPSGGLDIARHPLEVDIEAFWILRLLKPGSITHSTQRTITTILHVWESTAEPQVDYDRRTLAILVSRNTGDDKILRCRCLTEIAQGNKLLQSPAFVKDLLDVMVQADSEPGRAIITFAMLLTDRNSTTQCWKDLLYKWLEQMTAGEMDQSAAVIEYSLRTMKAAEWLCFIRSLETLFTDRIWDTEERKFPSILQPRLLSWVTQVSRYTGTLTRLEAALGDHEAMRCILLCSEGFWKKNLLNLLESLERAEGKPAESLMHKVVGKLSATSKNDWEVTDCLFHLLKAEAEGIQVCEKIWNASQGFLEIPGLAVQSQAAERSASSRRSFVGKLVPIRSTISSQPNTSNRATPQSPPCAPTAGPLSKVDVPPSVAEVMVACCVQDDEVDALEKAAVEAVAMLLQIEVYHRTIPTGKLQEATLFWGNIEKDIIKEAERLETLQKALKIKDPQGTALLLEKLGIPDDSLLDEELLDLPADIVNVIERVGDREVELSFPLAAFTDLQRAAMGIPKAASTLLLRLSIDYSGDSPSSFCLHFNTDVDLDTLDHKPWICSEDSRLPQEHVCTSVPTAFTWQLNRLLYTELKVGNIALRDLHTFMSKILEGLGHSCISCGTSHKAGNAHLRRSIPCNFLTCAQLW
;
A
#
# COMPACT_ATOMS: atom_id res chain seq x y z
N MET A 1 40.87 -68.61 7.64
CA MET A 1 41.15 -68.06 8.99
C MET A 1 41.40 -66.57 8.85
N PRO A 2 40.69 -65.72 9.62
CA PRO A 2 39.29 -65.49 9.30
C PRO A 2 38.99 -64.06 8.84
N GLU A 3 38.14 -63.99 7.83
CA GLU A 3 37.29 -62.86 7.47
C GLU A 3 36.34 -62.53 8.62
N VAL A 4 36.23 -61.25 8.97
CA VAL A 4 35.13 -60.72 9.78
C VAL A 4 34.60 -59.48 9.08
N TYR A 5 33.29 -59.51 8.89
CA TYR A 5 32.38 -58.62 8.20
C TYR A 5 32.47 -57.14 8.59
N PHE A 6 32.28 -56.25 7.61
CA PHE A 6 31.58 -54.97 7.78
C PHE A 6 30.66 -54.74 6.56
N GLU A 7 29.44 -55.25 6.69
CA GLU A 7 28.26 -54.89 5.90
C GLU A 7 27.35 -54.06 6.81
N ALA A 8 27.14 -52.77 6.50
CA ALA A 8 25.91 -52.02 6.80
C ALA A 8 25.98 -50.61 6.20
N CYS A 9 24.89 -50.20 5.56
CA CYS A 9 24.58 -48.90 4.93
C CYS A 9 25.06 -48.66 3.49
N SER A 10 24.55 -49.47 2.55
CA SER A 10 24.00 -48.92 1.28
C SER A 10 23.01 -49.91 0.64
N THR A 11 21.82 -50.04 1.25
CA THR A 11 20.66 -50.63 0.59
C THR A 11 19.81 -49.51 0.01
N MET A 12 20.13 -49.09 -1.22
CA MET A 12 19.10 -48.62 -2.14
C MET A 12 18.69 -49.81 -2.99
N GLU A 13 17.45 -50.27 -2.77
CA GLU A 13 16.77 -51.29 -3.55
C GLU A 13 16.86 -50.96 -5.05
N THR A 14 17.73 -51.67 -5.75
CA THR A 14 17.61 -51.85 -7.20
C THR A 14 16.84 -53.15 -7.38
N LEU A 15 15.52 -53.04 -7.49
CA LEU A 15 14.68 -54.11 -7.97
C LEU A 15 15.20 -54.54 -9.35
N SER A 16 15.64 -55.79 -9.42
CA SER A 16 15.88 -56.55 -10.64
C SER A 16 14.57 -56.65 -11.41
N LEU A 17 14.32 -55.69 -12.30
CA LEU A 17 13.48 -55.89 -13.47
C LEU A 17 14.43 -56.26 -14.62
N SER A 18 14.28 -57.50 -15.07
CA SER A 18 14.78 -58.01 -16.34
C SER A 18 14.66 -56.94 -17.44
N PRO A 19 15.73 -56.60 -18.19
CA PRO A 19 15.57 -55.79 -19.37
C PRO A 19 15.04 -56.72 -20.46
N SER A 20 13.71 -56.88 -20.53
CA SER A 20 13.08 -57.03 -21.83
C SER A 20 13.37 -55.70 -22.55
N VAL A 21 14.43 -55.69 -23.34
CA VAL A 21 14.72 -54.62 -24.29
C VAL A 21 13.63 -54.69 -25.35
N GLU A 22 12.46 -54.15 -25.03
CA GLU A 22 11.65 -53.50 -26.05
C GLU A 22 12.43 -52.24 -26.41
N ARG A 23 13.17 -52.31 -27.53
CA ARG A 23 13.59 -51.13 -28.28
C ARG A 23 12.31 -50.44 -28.76
N THR A 24 11.70 -49.65 -27.89
CA THR A 24 10.69 -48.67 -28.29
C THR A 24 11.35 -47.73 -29.30
N ALA A 25 10.69 -47.56 -30.44
CA ALA A 25 11.10 -46.65 -31.50
C ALA A 25 11.23 -45.23 -30.95
N ASP A 26 12.42 -44.91 -30.48
CA ASP A 26 12.79 -43.59 -29.99
C ASP A 26 12.75 -42.67 -31.21
N LYS A 27 11.72 -41.81 -31.27
CA LYS A 27 11.61 -40.76 -32.28
C LYS A 27 12.75 -39.77 -32.01
N ARG A 28 13.93 -40.09 -32.54
CA ARG A 28 15.08 -39.19 -32.63
C ARG A 28 14.56 -37.88 -33.21
N HIS A 29 14.48 -36.85 -32.38
CA HIS A 29 14.08 -35.52 -32.82
C HIS A 29 15.00 -35.10 -33.98
N ARG A 30 14.39 -34.83 -35.14
CA ARG A 30 15.05 -34.24 -36.30
C ARG A 30 15.62 -32.88 -35.90
N VAL A 31 16.88 -32.84 -35.51
CA VAL A 31 17.69 -31.63 -35.61
C VAL A 31 18.44 -31.74 -36.92
N SER A 32 18.18 -30.81 -37.85
CA SER A 32 18.91 -30.78 -39.11
C SER A 32 20.38 -30.57 -38.80
N TRP A 33 21.21 -31.56 -39.13
CA TRP A 33 22.65 -31.39 -39.28
C TRP A 33 22.92 -30.07 -40.02
N MET A 34 23.92 -29.30 -39.57
CA MET A 34 24.29 -28.01 -40.17
C MET A 34 24.36 -28.13 -41.69
N LYS A 35 23.26 -27.76 -42.38
CA LYS A 35 23.17 -27.78 -43.82
C LYS A 35 24.03 -26.63 -44.33
N ARG A 36 25.31 -26.89 -44.58
CA ARG A 36 26.03 -26.15 -45.62
C ARG A 36 25.44 -26.61 -46.95
N THR A 37 24.34 -25.98 -47.37
CA THR A 37 23.81 -26.14 -48.71
C THR A 37 24.87 -25.65 -49.69
N VAL A 38 25.62 -26.57 -50.29
CA VAL A 38 26.32 -26.29 -51.54
C VAL A 38 25.23 -26.16 -52.60
N PRO A 39 24.98 -24.97 -53.17
CA PRO A 39 23.92 -24.79 -54.15
C PRO A 39 24.35 -25.47 -55.46
N LEU A 40 23.90 -26.69 -55.68
CA LEU A 40 24.00 -27.34 -56.98
C LEU A 40 22.99 -26.67 -57.92
N LYS A 41 23.49 -25.79 -58.79
CA LYS A 41 22.73 -25.21 -59.93
C LYS A 41 22.41 -26.31 -60.94
N SER A 42 21.39 -27.14 -60.68
CA SER A 42 20.63 -27.95 -61.67
C SER A 42 19.72 -28.98 -60.97
N SER A 43 18.73 -28.52 -60.21
CA SER A 43 17.75 -29.39 -59.54
C SER A 43 16.67 -29.99 -60.47
N ALA A 44 16.75 -29.79 -61.78
CA ALA A 44 15.81 -30.37 -62.76
C ALA A 44 16.06 -31.86 -63.10
N LEU A 45 17.08 -32.51 -62.50
CA LEU A 45 17.45 -33.91 -62.80
C LEU A 45 16.72 -34.99 -61.96
N PHE A 46 15.81 -34.62 -61.06
CA PHE A 46 15.15 -35.56 -60.15
C PHE A 46 13.63 -35.71 -60.36
N ASN A 47 13.21 -36.20 -61.52
CA ASN A 47 11.98 -37.02 -61.62
C ASN A 47 12.20 -38.47 -61.08
N LYS A 48 13.26 -38.70 -60.28
CA LYS A 48 13.77 -40.00 -59.84
C LYS A 48 13.89 -40.13 -58.30
N ALA A 49 13.19 -39.30 -57.53
CA ALA A 49 13.17 -39.36 -56.05
C ALA A 49 12.77 -40.76 -55.53
N LYS A 50 11.93 -41.47 -56.30
CA LYS A 50 11.49 -42.83 -56.01
C LYS A 50 12.64 -43.83 -55.81
N HIS A 51 13.71 -43.76 -56.61
CA HIS A 51 14.80 -44.74 -56.50
C HIS A 51 15.74 -44.51 -55.32
N SER A 52 15.95 -43.25 -54.91
CA SER A 52 16.71 -42.96 -53.69
C SER A 52 15.91 -43.40 -52.46
N GLU A 53 14.61 -43.14 -52.43
CA GLU A 53 13.73 -43.56 -51.34
C GLU A 53 13.59 -45.09 -51.25
N GLU A 54 13.44 -45.79 -52.37
CA GLU A 54 13.51 -47.25 -52.45
C GLU A 54 14.83 -47.79 -51.86
N TRP A 55 15.96 -47.12 -52.13
CA TRP A 55 17.26 -47.52 -51.59
C TRP A 55 17.30 -47.34 -50.06
N HIS A 56 16.89 -46.18 -49.54
CA HIS A 56 16.82 -45.94 -48.09
C HIS A 56 15.97 -46.98 -47.37
N GLN A 57 14.75 -47.23 -47.86
CA GLN A 57 13.84 -48.21 -47.28
C GLN A 57 14.42 -49.64 -47.30
N SER A 58 15.07 -50.03 -48.40
CA SER A 58 15.66 -51.37 -48.53
C SER A 58 16.87 -51.57 -47.62
N VAL A 59 17.73 -50.55 -47.54
CA VAL A 59 18.91 -50.54 -46.66
C VAL A 59 18.48 -50.59 -45.20
N GLU A 60 17.52 -49.76 -44.79
CA GLU A 60 17.00 -49.71 -43.43
C GLU A 60 16.29 -51.01 -43.04
N ALA A 61 15.43 -51.55 -43.92
CA ALA A 61 14.75 -52.83 -43.67
C ALA A 61 15.73 -54.01 -43.53
N THR A 62 16.83 -53.99 -44.28
CA THR A 62 17.83 -55.06 -44.26
C THR A 62 18.72 -54.98 -43.03
N ALA A 63 19.18 -53.78 -42.65
CA ALA A 63 20.01 -53.60 -41.46
C ALA A 63 19.20 -53.75 -40.16
N GLY A 64 17.93 -53.35 -40.17
CA GLY A 64 17.07 -53.35 -39.00
C GLY A 64 17.65 -52.50 -37.89
N VAL A 65 17.93 -53.13 -36.74
CA VAL A 65 18.47 -52.48 -35.54
C VAL A 65 19.95 -52.81 -35.27
N LEU A 66 20.60 -53.45 -36.24
CA LEU A 66 22.02 -53.81 -36.16
C LEU A 66 22.86 -52.63 -36.66
N HIS A 67 24.05 -52.50 -36.10
CA HIS A 67 25.05 -51.50 -36.48
C HIS A 67 26.36 -52.18 -36.92
N PRO A 68 27.24 -51.49 -37.67
CA PRO A 68 28.50 -52.06 -38.19
C PRO A 68 29.38 -52.79 -37.16
N ALA A 69 29.40 -52.32 -35.92
CA ALA A 69 30.14 -52.94 -34.83
C ALA A 69 29.59 -54.31 -34.38
N ASP A 70 28.35 -54.66 -34.75
CA ASP A 70 27.73 -55.98 -34.52
C ASP A 70 28.26 -57.01 -35.54
N SER A 71 29.59 -57.07 -35.71
CA SER A 71 30.29 -57.67 -36.85
C SER A 71 29.92 -59.12 -37.15
N SER A 72 29.49 -59.89 -36.15
CA SER A 72 29.06 -61.28 -36.32
C SER A 72 27.68 -61.45 -36.97
N LYS A 73 26.86 -60.40 -37.01
CA LYS A 73 25.45 -60.45 -37.47
C LYS A 73 25.09 -59.36 -38.49
N PHE A 74 25.91 -58.33 -38.64
CA PHE A 74 25.60 -57.21 -39.51
C PHE A 74 25.61 -57.62 -41.01
N PRO A 75 24.54 -57.36 -41.79
CA PRO A 75 24.34 -57.97 -43.11
C PRO A 75 25.02 -57.21 -44.26
N TYR A 76 26.34 -57.01 -44.19
CA TYR A 76 27.12 -56.22 -45.17
C TYR A 76 26.83 -56.61 -46.63
N GLY A 77 26.88 -57.90 -46.96
CA GLY A 77 26.67 -58.37 -48.34
C GLY A 77 25.29 -58.01 -48.92
N LEU A 78 24.23 -58.07 -48.10
CA LEU A 78 22.88 -57.72 -48.54
C LEU A 78 22.74 -56.20 -48.73
N LEU A 79 23.36 -55.40 -47.87
CA LEU A 79 23.35 -53.94 -48.00
C LEU A 79 24.06 -53.46 -49.27
N ARG A 80 25.22 -54.08 -49.59
CA ARG A 80 25.97 -53.78 -50.83
C ARG A 80 25.13 -54.05 -52.08
N ASN A 81 24.37 -55.15 -52.10
CA ASN A 81 23.48 -55.50 -53.20
C ASN A 81 22.44 -54.41 -53.50
N HIS A 82 21.89 -53.76 -52.47
CA HIS A 82 20.91 -52.67 -52.65
C HIS A 82 21.52 -51.47 -53.37
N THR A 83 22.76 -51.12 -53.02
CA THR A 83 23.51 -50.06 -53.72
C THR A 83 23.81 -50.44 -55.16
N ASP A 84 24.22 -51.69 -55.44
CA ASP A 84 24.48 -52.16 -56.80
C ASP A 84 23.20 -52.16 -57.66
N VAL A 85 22.05 -52.51 -57.08
CA VAL A 85 20.74 -52.38 -57.74
C VAL A 85 20.42 -50.92 -58.04
N TYR A 86 20.64 -50.01 -57.07
CA TYR A 86 20.44 -48.58 -57.25
C TYR A 86 21.31 -48.02 -58.38
N LEU A 87 22.61 -48.34 -58.39
CA LEU A 87 23.55 -47.87 -59.41
C LEU A 87 23.20 -48.42 -60.81
N ARG A 88 22.85 -49.72 -60.93
CA ARG A 88 22.37 -50.30 -62.19
C ARG A 88 21.13 -49.59 -62.73
N LYS A 89 20.16 -49.23 -61.87
CA LYS A 89 18.97 -48.46 -62.24
C LYS A 89 19.29 -47.03 -62.74
N LYS A 90 20.45 -46.45 -62.39
CA LYS A 90 20.86 -45.12 -62.86
C LYS A 90 21.54 -45.13 -64.24
N GLY A 91 21.91 -46.30 -64.76
CA GLY A 91 22.56 -46.46 -66.06
C GLY A 91 24.08 -46.27 -65.99
N LYS A 92 24.74 -46.12 -67.15
CA LYS A 92 26.18 -45.88 -67.23
C LYS A 92 26.49 -44.47 -66.71
N ILE A 93 27.02 -44.35 -65.51
CA ILE A 93 27.44 -43.10 -64.87
C ILE A 93 28.95 -43.14 -64.59
N SER A 94 29.60 -41.97 -64.60
CA SER A 94 31.04 -41.89 -64.31
C SER A 94 31.31 -42.16 -62.83
N GLN A 95 32.51 -42.60 -62.46
CA GLN A 95 32.85 -42.85 -61.04
C GLN A 95 32.73 -41.59 -60.18
N ALA A 96 33.05 -40.40 -60.73
CA ALA A 96 32.85 -39.15 -60.02
C ALA A 96 31.36 -38.88 -59.72
N ASP A 97 30.48 -39.18 -60.68
CA ASP A 97 29.03 -39.07 -60.47
C ASP A 97 28.51 -40.12 -59.48
N VAL A 98 29.09 -41.32 -59.48
CA VAL A 98 28.80 -42.37 -58.47
C VAL A 98 29.14 -41.84 -57.08
N ASP A 99 30.36 -41.36 -56.88
CA ASP A 99 30.84 -40.85 -55.60
C ASP A 99 29.96 -39.70 -55.08
N VAL A 100 29.62 -38.73 -55.93
CA VAL A 100 28.74 -37.59 -55.55
C VAL A 100 27.35 -38.08 -55.17
N ARG A 101 26.76 -39.00 -55.95
CA ARG A 101 25.41 -39.52 -55.69
C ARG A 101 25.36 -40.36 -54.41
N LEU A 102 26.36 -41.21 -54.18
CA LEU A 102 26.44 -42.02 -52.98
C LEU A 102 26.72 -41.16 -51.75
N ALA A 103 27.57 -40.13 -51.85
CA ALA A 103 27.77 -39.19 -50.76
C ALA A 103 26.46 -38.48 -50.37
N ILE A 104 25.66 -38.04 -51.34
CA ILE A 104 24.34 -37.44 -51.08
C ILE A 104 23.40 -38.45 -50.42
N LEU A 105 23.37 -39.71 -50.90
CA LEU A 105 22.55 -40.76 -50.29
C LEU A 105 22.96 -41.03 -48.84
N ILE A 106 24.26 -41.12 -48.56
CA ILE A 106 24.75 -41.36 -47.20
C ILE A 106 24.41 -40.18 -46.28
N ASP A 107 24.59 -38.95 -46.75
CA ASP A 107 24.36 -37.74 -45.95
C ASP A 107 22.88 -37.55 -45.59
N VAL A 108 21.96 -38.01 -46.44
CA VAL A 108 20.51 -37.96 -46.17
C VAL A 108 19.97 -39.23 -45.50
N HIS A 109 20.78 -40.27 -45.32
CA HIS A 109 20.35 -41.51 -44.65
C HIS A 109 20.28 -41.30 -43.12
N GLN A 110 19.19 -41.77 -42.49
CA GLN A 110 18.94 -41.54 -41.06
C GLN A 110 20.02 -42.14 -40.15
N ALA A 111 20.47 -43.36 -40.46
CA ALA A 111 21.61 -44.00 -39.84
C ALA A 111 22.80 -43.95 -40.80
N ARG A 112 23.64 -42.92 -40.66
CA ARG A 112 24.74 -42.64 -41.61
C ARG A 112 25.73 -43.80 -41.72
N ASP A 113 26.02 -44.45 -40.61
CA ASP A 113 26.88 -45.63 -40.50
C ASP A 113 26.36 -46.82 -41.32
N ILE A 114 25.05 -47.06 -41.31
CA ILE A 114 24.41 -48.07 -42.15
C ILE A 114 24.49 -47.67 -43.63
N GLY A 115 24.26 -46.38 -43.93
CA GLY A 115 24.40 -45.84 -45.29
C GLY A 115 25.82 -46.02 -45.83
N VAL A 116 26.85 -45.75 -45.01
CA VAL A 116 28.26 -46.00 -45.34
C VAL A 116 28.49 -47.49 -45.58
N ALA A 117 28.00 -48.38 -44.72
CA ALA A 117 28.16 -49.82 -44.88
C ALA A 117 27.56 -50.36 -46.18
N ALA A 118 26.44 -49.78 -46.63
CA ALA A 118 25.79 -50.14 -47.89
C ALA A 118 26.54 -49.63 -49.12
N ALA A 119 27.21 -48.49 -49.05
CA ALA A 119 27.72 -47.77 -50.22
C ALA A 119 29.26 -47.73 -50.35
N ALA A 120 30.00 -48.03 -49.28
CA ALA A 120 31.46 -47.87 -49.23
C ALA A 120 32.19 -48.65 -50.35
N HIS A 121 31.74 -49.86 -50.69
CA HIS A 121 32.38 -50.70 -51.72
C HIS A 121 32.32 -50.13 -53.14
N ALA A 122 31.36 -49.23 -53.39
CA ALA A 122 31.15 -48.61 -54.69
C ALA A 122 31.74 -47.19 -54.81
N MET A 123 32.24 -46.62 -53.72
CA MET A 123 32.88 -45.30 -53.69
C MET A 123 34.39 -45.40 -53.89
N THR A 124 35.02 -44.35 -54.44
CA THR A 124 36.49 -44.25 -54.40
C THR A 124 36.99 -43.99 -52.98
N ALA A 125 38.21 -44.48 -52.68
CA ALA A 125 38.82 -44.30 -51.37
C ALA A 125 38.96 -42.82 -50.97
N LYS A 126 39.29 -41.95 -51.94
CA LYS A 126 39.42 -40.50 -51.72
C LYS A 126 38.09 -39.86 -51.33
N SER A 127 37.02 -40.17 -52.07
CA SER A 127 35.69 -39.58 -51.80
C SER A 127 35.10 -40.09 -50.49
N LEU A 128 35.25 -41.39 -50.21
CA LEU A 128 34.82 -41.97 -48.94
C LEU A 128 35.61 -41.39 -47.76
N ARG A 129 36.93 -41.21 -47.91
CA ARG A 129 37.75 -40.60 -46.85
C ARG A 129 37.33 -39.15 -46.56
N ALA A 130 37.05 -38.36 -47.58
CA ALA A 130 36.55 -36.99 -47.41
C ALA A 130 35.20 -36.95 -46.65
N LEU A 131 34.33 -37.95 -46.88
CA LEU A 131 33.06 -38.08 -46.18
C LEU A 131 33.24 -38.48 -44.70
N LEU A 132 34.31 -39.19 -44.36
CA LEU A 132 34.61 -39.69 -43.02
C LEU A 132 35.51 -38.76 -42.18
N HIS A 133 35.80 -37.55 -42.65
CA HIS A 133 36.62 -36.58 -41.92
C HIS A 133 36.01 -36.24 -40.55
N ALA A 134 36.78 -36.37 -39.47
CA ALA A 134 36.26 -36.31 -38.10
C ALA A 134 35.62 -34.96 -37.75
N GLU A 135 36.20 -33.85 -38.21
CA GLU A 135 35.68 -32.51 -37.93
C GLU A 135 34.28 -32.26 -38.50
N LEU A 136 33.91 -32.99 -39.56
CA LEU A 136 32.59 -32.88 -40.18
C LEU A 136 31.56 -33.75 -39.47
N ASN A 137 32.00 -34.72 -38.67
CA ASN A 137 31.16 -35.79 -38.12
C ASN A 137 31.01 -35.73 -36.60
N VAL A 138 31.92 -35.05 -35.88
CA VAL A 138 31.92 -34.99 -34.41
C VAL A 138 31.85 -33.55 -33.91
N ALA A 139 30.77 -33.20 -33.20
CA ALA A 139 30.49 -31.82 -32.81
C ALA A 139 31.41 -31.27 -31.70
N PRO A 140 31.82 -29.99 -31.79
CA PRO A 140 32.16 -29.05 -30.72
C PRO A 140 31.93 -29.42 -29.25
N GLY A 141 32.91 -29.78 -28.41
CA GLY A 141 32.74 -29.93 -26.94
C GLY A 141 31.81 -31.06 -26.43
N SER A 142 30.71 -31.34 -27.10
CA SER A 142 29.69 -32.33 -26.72
C SER A 142 30.00 -33.75 -27.20
N TYR A 143 30.90 -33.87 -28.20
CA TYR A 143 31.24 -35.13 -28.87
C TYR A 143 30.03 -35.84 -29.50
N TRP A 144 28.95 -35.10 -29.73
CA TRP A 144 27.80 -35.61 -30.46
C TRP A 144 28.23 -36.08 -31.86
N GLY A 145 27.80 -37.28 -32.24
CA GLY A 145 28.18 -37.93 -33.49
C GLY A 145 29.45 -38.80 -33.42
N LEU A 146 30.19 -38.82 -32.30
CA LEU A 146 31.39 -39.67 -32.13
C LEU A 146 31.06 -41.16 -32.33
N GLU A 147 30.00 -41.67 -31.70
CA GLU A 147 29.59 -43.07 -31.85
C GLU A 147 29.31 -43.42 -33.31
N THR A 148 28.49 -42.61 -33.99
CA THR A 148 28.15 -42.80 -35.41
C THR A 148 29.40 -42.72 -36.29
N TRP A 149 30.32 -41.79 -36.02
CA TRP A 149 31.57 -41.67 -36.76
C TRP A 149 32.45 -42.91 -36.61
N LEU A 150 32.61 -43.45 -35.39
CA LEU A 150 33.36 -44.70 -35.16
C LEU A 150 32.71 -45.88 -35.89
N GLN A 151 31.37 -45.97 -35.86
CA GLN A 151 30.62 -46.98 -36.63
C GLN A 151 30.83 -46.84 -38.14
N CYS A 152 30.90 -45.61 -38.66
CA CYS A 152 31.18 -45.34 -40.07
C CYS A 152 32.61 -45.79 -40.47
N LEU A 153 33.61 -45.65 -39.58
CA LEU A 153 34.96 -46.15 -39.84
C LEU A 153 35.00 -47.68 -39.94
N ILE A 154 34.29 -48.36 -39.03
CA ILE A 154 34.14 -49.83 -39.05
C ILE A 154 33.49 -50.26 -40.37
N ALA A 155 32.38 -49.62 -40.74
CA ALA A 155 31.67 -49.88 -41.99
C ALA A 155 32.53 -49.64 -43.24
N ALA A 156 33.31 -48.55 -43.24
CA ALA A 156 34.14 -48.17 -44.37
C ALA A 156 35.35 -49.09 -44.56
N ASN A 157 35.96 -49.59 -43.47
CA ASN A 157 37.04 -50.58 -43.57
C ASN A 157 36.55 -51.89 -44.19
N ASP A 158 35.38 -52.38 -43.80
CA ASP A 158 34.78 -53.60 -44.37
C ASP A 158 34.44 -53.44 -45.87
N GLY A 159 33.86 -52.30 -46.25
CA GLY A 159 33.47 -52.02 -47.64
C GLY A 159 34.60 -51.58 -48.57
N ASN A 160 35.55 -50.79 -48.06
CA ASN A 160 36.62 -50.16 -48.82
C ASN A 160 37.88 -49.95 -47.94
N PRO A 161 38.69 -51.00 -47.73
CA PRO A 161 39.85 -50.96 -46.83
C PRO A 161 40.96 -50.02 -47.33
N ALA A 162 40.91 -49.57 -48.60
CA ALA A 162 41.82 -48.54 -49.11
C ALA A 162 41.52 -47.14 -48.55
N SER A 163 40.32 -46.92 -48.00
CA SER A 163 39.90 -45.65 -47.40
C SER A 163 40.09 -45.56 -45.89
N VAL A 164 39.96 -46.70 -45.19
CA VAL A 164 40.11 -46.83 -43.74
C VAL A 164 40.90 -48.10 -43.45
N THR A 165 42.02 -47.95 -42.76
CA THR A 165 42.93 -49.06 -42.45
C THR A 165 42.39 -49.96 -41.34
N ASP A 166 42.88 -51.20 -41.26
CA ASP A 166 42.50 -52.15 -40.19
C ASP A 166 42.86 -51.62 -38.80
N LEU A 167 43.94 -50.82 -38.72
CA LEU A 167 44.35 -50.14 -37.50
C LEU A 167 43.30 -49.11 -37.04
N GLU A 168 42.79 -48.30 -37.97
CA GLU A 168 41.73 -47.33 -37.69
C GLU A 168 40.41 -48.00 -37.27
N ALA A 169 40.02 -49.09 -37.94
CA ALA A 169 38.83 -49.85 -37.58
C ALA A 169 38.97 -50.53 -36.22
N SER A 170 40.14 -51.10 -35.91
CA SER A 170 40.46 -51.66 -34.60
C SER A 170 40.37 -50.61 -33.49
N TRP A 171 40.90 -49.40 -33.73
CA TRP A 171 40.74 -48.25 -32.84
C TRP A 171 39.28 -47.84 -32.67
N ALA A 172 38.52 -47.80 -33.75
CA ALA A 172 37.10 -47.47 -33.70
C ALA A 172 36.32 -48.45 -32.81
N HIS A 173 36.57 -49.75 -32.94
CA HIS A 173 35.99 -50.76 -32.05
C HIS A 173 36.37 -50.57 -30.57
N MET A 174 37.63 -50.25 -30.28
CA MET A 174 38.09 -50.04 -28.90
C MET A 174 37.50 -48.78 -28.26
N LEU A 175 37.24 -47.74 -29.05
CA LEU A 175 36.75 -46.45 -28.58
C LEU A 175 35.22 -46.36 -28.50
N LEU A 176 34.50 -47.25 -29.20
CA LEU A 176 33.05 -47.24 -29.22
C LEU A 176 32.39 -47.29 -27.81
N PRO A 177 32.87 -48.10 -26.83
CA PRO A 177 32.32 -48.08 -25.47
C PRO A 177 32.53 -46.76 -24.71
N TYR A 178 33.40 -45.89 -25.22
CA TYR A 178 33.76 -44.60 -24.64
C TYR A 178 33.10 -43.42 -25.37
N ALA A 179 32.33 -43.70 -26.43
CA ALA A 179 31.67 -42.71 -27.27
C ALA A 179 30.39 -42.15 -26.60
N THR A 180 30.59 -41.47 -25.48
CA THR A 180 29.53 -40.76 -24.75
C THR A 180 29.34 -39.35 -25.31
N HIS A 181 28.24 -38.69 -24.94
CA HIS A 181 27.98 -37.29 -25.28
C HIS A 181 27.72 -36.46 -24.01
N GLY A 182 27.99 -35.15 -24.09
CA GLY A 182 27.80 -34.20 -22.99
C GLY A 182 29.11 -33.70 -22.38
N VAL A 183 29.02 -33.05 -21.21
CA VAL A 183 30.14 -32.31 -20.60
C VAL A 183 31.34 -33.18 -20.20
N PHE A 184 31.13 -34.47 -19.95
CA PHE A 184 32.21 -35.42 -19.59
C PHE A 184 32.75 -36.22 -20.78
N ALA A 185 32.23 -36.00 -22.00
CA ALA A 185 32.52 -36.87 -23.14
C ALA A 185 33.99 -36.83 -23.56
N ALA A 186 34.64 -35.65 -23.49
CA ALA A 186 36.06 -35.51 -23.77
C ALA A 186 36.92 -36.40 -22.86
N GLY A 187 36.64 -36.42 -21.55
CA GLY A 187 37.34 -37.27 -20.59
C GLY A 187 37.15 -38.77 -20.83
N TRP A 188 35.92 -39.19 -21.15
CA TRP A 188 35.65 -40.59 -21.52
C TRP A 188 36.37 -41.01 -22.80
N TYR A 189 36.35 -40.17 -23.82
CA TYR A 189 37.09 -40.42 -25.06
C TYR A 189 38.60 -40.55 -24.79
N LEU A 190 39.19 -39.64 -24.00
CA LEU A 190 40.59 -39.70 -23.61
C LEU A 190 40.94 -40.97 -22.83
N LYS A 191 40.08 -41.40 -21.90
CA LYS A 191 40.21 -42.69 -21.20
C LYS A 191 40.22 -43.87 -22.19
N GLY A 192 39.35 -43.83 -23.19
CA GLY A 192 39.34 -44.81 -24.28
C GLY A 192 40.63 -44.82 -25.09
N VAL A 193 41.13 -43.64 -25.48
CA VAL A 193 42.39 -43.51 -26.24
C VAL A 193 43.57 -44.01 -25.43
N SER A 194 43.62 -43.72 -24.13
CA SER A 194 44.66 -44.24 -23.25
C SER A 194 44.68 -45.77 -23.21
N ARG A 195 43.48 -46.40 -23.17
CA ARG A 195 43.35 -47.86 -23.24
C ARG A 195 43.76 -48.42 -24.60
N ALA A 196 43.38 -47.76 -25.69
CA ALA A 196 43.74 -48.15 -27.05
C ALA A 196 45.26 -48.12 -27.28
N LEU A 197 45.93 -47.05 -26.87
CA LEU A 197 47.39 -46.90 -26.95
C LEU A 197 48.15 -47.99 -26.19
N ARG A 198 47.63 -48.40 -25.03
CA ARG A 198 48.26 -49.47 -24.24
C ARG A 198 48.03 -50.86 -24.84
N LYS A 199 46.95 -51.05 -25.57
CA LYS A 199 46.62 -52.33 -26.21
C LYS A 199 47.27 -52.49 -27.58
N VAL A 200 47.42 -51.40 -28.34
CA VAL A 200 47.92 -51.41 -29.71
C VAL A 200 49.22 -50.63 -29.78
N ASN A 201 50.30 -51.34 -30.09
CA ASN A 201 51.62 -50.73 -30.22
C ASN A 201 51.69 -49.85 -31.48
N ILE A 202 51.69 -48.54 -31.27
CA ILE A 202 51.98 -47.54 -32.30
C ILE A 202 53.13 -46.66 -31.83
N SER A 203 54.04 -46.31 -32.74
CA SER A 203 55.18 -45.44 -32.45
C SER A 203 54.86 -43.95 -32.60
N ASN A 204 53.83 -43.62 -33.38
CA ASN A 204 53.42 -42.25 -33.66
C ASN A 204 51.93 -42.20 -34.03
N LEU A 205 51.18 -41.27 -33.46
CA LEU A 205 49.75 -41.10 -33.75
C LEU A 205 49.47 -40.48 -35.13
N ASN A 206 50.50 -39.99 -35.84
CA ASN A 206 50.36 -39.53 -37.23
C ASN A 206 49.88 -40.63 -38.19
N VAL A 207 49.99 -41.91 -37.82
CA VAL A 207 49.40 -43.03 -38.58
C VAL A 207 47.87 -43.09 -38.46
N LEU A 208 47.28 -42.32 -37.54
CA LEU A 208 45.85 -42.19 -37.25
C LEU A 208 45.43 -40.72 -37.23
N PRO A 209 45.51 -40.00 -38.37
CA PRO A 209 45.41 -38.53 -38.42
C PRO A 209 44.07 -37.99 -37.88
N GLU A 210 42.96 -38.65 -38.18
CA GLU A 210 41.63 -38.22 -37.73
C GLU A 210 41.45 -38.39 -36.21
N PHE A 211 41.98 -39.49 -35.64
CA PHE A 211 42.00 -39.70 -34.20
C PHE A 211 42.91 -38.70 -33.49
N LEU A 212 44.04 -38.31 -34.10
CA LEU A 212 44.93 -37.27 -33.59
C LEU A 212 44.24 -35.90 -33.52
N ILE A 213 43.43 -35.53 -34.52
CA ILE A 213 42.63 -34.29 -34.50
C ILE A 213 41.64 -34.31 -33.33
N LEU A 214 40.85 -35.38 -33.19
CA LEU A 214 39.89 -35.53 -32.10
C LEU A 214 40.56 -35.57 -30.72
N LEU A 215 41.74 -36.19 -30.63
CA LEU A 215 42.53 -36.26 -29.41
C LEU A 215 42.99 -34.88 -28.95
N ARG A 216 43.60 -34.08 -29.83
CA ARG A 216 44.07 -32.71 -29.49
C ARG A 216 42.92 -31.85 -28.97
N ARG A 217 41.78 -31.95 -29.64
CA ARG A 217 40.55 -31.28 -29.22
C ARG A 217 40.06 -31.79 -27.87
N ALA A 218 40.05 -33.11 -27.65
CA ALA A 218 39.60 -33.70 -26.38
C ALA A 218 40.50 -33.29 -25.22
N VAL A 219 41.81 -33.24 -25.43
CA VAL A 219 42.76 -32.73 -24.44
C VAL A 219 42.43 -31.28 -24.07
N THR A 220 42.15 -30.43 -25.06
CA THR A 220 41.79 -29.01 -24.85
C THR A 220 40.46 -28.86 -24.11
N ASP A 221 39.40 -29.52 -24.60
CA ASP A 221 38.05 -29.47 -24.03
C ASP A 221 38.03 -30.02 -22.60
N TYR A 222 38.73 -31.12 -22.36
CA TYR A 222 38.86 -31.74 -21.04
C TYR A 222 39.70 -30.88 -20.07
N GLY A 223 40.79 -30.27 -20.54
CA GLY A 223 41.57 -29.33 -19.74
C GLY A 223 40.74 -28.12 -19.31
N ALA A 224 39.94 -27.56 -20.22
CA ALA A 224 39.01 -26.47 -19.92
C ALA A 224 37.91 -26.90 -18.93
N GLN A 225 37.40 -28.13 -19.07
CA GLN A 225 36.43 -28.71 -18.13
C GLN A 225 37.02 -28.78 -16.71
N LEU A 226 38.20 -29.38 -16.54
CA LEU A 226 38.85 -29.52 -15.24
C LEU A 226 39.16 -28.16 -14.61
N GLU A 227 39.62 -27.20 -15.40
CA GLU A 227 39.87 -25.85 -14.94
C GLU A 227 38.58 -25.15 -14.48
N GLY A 228 37.47 -25.34 -15.22
CA GLY A 228 36.16 -24.85 -14.82
C GLY A 228 35.68 -25.43 -13.49
N LEU A 229 35.86 -26.74 -13.27
CA LEU A 229 35.53 -27.40 -12.01
C LEU A 229 36.44 -26.90 -10.87
N ARG A 230 37.73 -26.67 -11.15
CA ARG A 230 38.71 -26.12 -10.20
C ARG A 230 38.32 -24.73 -9.71
N LEU A 231 38.02 -23.82 -10.64
CA LEU A 231 37.66 -22.43 -10.34
C LEU A 231 36.35 -22.34 -9.54
N LYS A 232 35.42 -23.28 -9.75
CA LYS A 232 34.16 -23.38 -8.99
C LYS A 232 34.29 -24.20 -7.70
N CYS A 233 35.45 -24.78 -7.42
CA CYS A 233 35.70 -25.69 -6.31
C CYS A 233 34.70 -26.88 -6.25
N GLN A 234 34.28 -27.38 -7.43
CA GLN A 234 33.39 -28.53 -7.58
C GLN A 234 34.21 -29.82 -7.47
N TRP A 235 34.75 -30.07 -6.28
CA TRP A 235 35.75 -31.11 -6.04
C TRP A 235 35.24 -32.53 -6.24
N PRO A 236 34.01 -32.91 -5.85
CA PRO A 236 33.53 -34.27 -6.16
C PRO A 236 33.42 -34.54 -7.66
N GLU A 237 32.90 -33.58 -8.43
CA GLU A 237 32.80 -33.69 -9.89
C GLU A 237 34.19 -33.71 -10.54
N ALA A 238 35.11 -32.87 -10.07
CA ALA A 238 36.50 -32.88 -10.52
C ALA A 238 37.17 -34.22 -10.23
N TYR A 239 36.98 -34.77 -9.01
CA TYR A 239 37.57 -36.04 -8.61
C TYR A 239 37.05 -37.19 -9.48
N ASN A 240 35.73 -37.24 -9.70
CA ASN A 240 35.11 -38.23 -10.58
C ASN A 240 35.64 -38.11 -12.03
N ALA A 241 35.85 -36.89 -12.52
CA ALA A 241 36.41 -36.66 -13.85
C ALA A 241 37.85 -37.18 -13.96
N VAL A 242 38.71 -36.89 -12.98
CA VAL A 242 40.14 -37.24 -13.02
C VAL A 242 40.49 -38.64 -12.51
N PHE A 243 39.54 -39.38 -11.94
CA PHE A 243 39.80 -40.68 -11.33
C PHE A 243 40.57 -41.66 -12.24
N TRP A 244 40.28 -41.67 -13.55
CA TRP A 244 41.01 -42.52 -14.49
C TRP A 244 42.45 -42.06 -14.76
N MET A 245 42.79 -40.78 -14.54
CA MET A 245 44.17 -40.28 -14.62
C MET A 245 45.00 -40.73 -13.43
N ILE A 246 44.36 -40.85 -12.25
CA ILE A 246 44.96 -41.45 -11.06
C ILE A 246 45.34 -42.91 -11.33
N GLU A 247 44.44 -43.67 -11.96
CA GLU A 247 44.73 -45.03 -12.41
C GLU A 247 45.84 -45.07 -13.48
N LEU A 248 45.83 -44.11 -14.41
CA LEU A 248 46.83 -44.00 -15.48
C LEU A 248 48.24 -43.87 -14.90
N GLU A 249 48.45 -42.93 -13.98
CA GLU A 249 49.74 -42.71 -13.30
C GLU A 249 50.20 -43.93 -12.52
N GLY A 250 49.30 -44.58 -11.78
CA GLY A 250 49.63 -45.80 -11.01
C GLY A 250 50.00 -47.01 -11.88
N THR A 251 49.70 -46.96 -13.18
CA THR A 251 49.97 -48.02 -14.14
C THR A 251 50.98 -47.61 -15.22
N SER A 252 51.56 -46.42 -15.10
CA SER A 252 52.60 -45.94 -16.01
C SER A 252 53.87 -46.81 -15.86
N PRO A 253 54.45 -47.30 -16.96
CA PRO A 253 55.67 -48.10 -16.88
C PRO A 253 56.86 -47.24 -16.45
N ALA A 254 57.73 -47.78 -15.60
CA ALA A 254 58.93 -47.06 -15.13
C ALA A 254 59.89 -46.66 -16.26
N VAL A 255 59.91 -47.44 -17.36
CA VAL A 255 60.67 -47.16 -18.57
C VAL A 255 59.74 -47.32 -19.77
N THR A 256 59.71 -46.31 -20.64
CA THR A 256 58.98 -46.37 -21.91
C THR A 256 59.64 -47.42 -22.81
N PRO A 257 58.92 -48.47 -23.26
CA PRO A 257 59.45 -49.41 -24.23
C PRO A 257 59.87 -48.69 -25.52
N PRO A 258 61.05 -49.00 -26.11
CA PRO A 258 61.50 -48.33 -27.33
C PRO A 258 60.44 -48.40 -28.43
N GLY A 259 60.18 -47.25 -29.07
CA GLY A 259 59.24 -47.16 -30.19
C GLY A 259 57.75 -47.26 -29.83
N HIS A 260 57.37 -47.20 -28.55
CA HIS A 260 55.97 -47.18 -28.13
C HIS A 260 55.53 -45.76 -27.73
N LEU A 261 54.44 -45.28 -28.31
CA LEU A 261 53.77 -44.05 -27.88
C LEU A 261 52.86 -44.37 -26.70
N LEU A 262 53.16 -43.79 -25.54
CA LEU A 262 52.36 -43.95 -24.34
C LEU A 262 51.37 -42.78 -24.19
N PRO A 263 50.21 -43.00 -23.52
CA PRO A 263 49.27 -41.92 -23.21
C PRO A 263 49.92 -40.75 -22.47
N GLU A 264 50.85 -41.04 -21.58
CA GLU A 264 51.60 -40.09 -20.77
C GLU A 264 52.38 -39.09 -21.65
N HIS A 265 52.99 -39.53 -22.77
CA HIS A 265 53.69 -38.62 -23.69
C HIS A 265 52.76 -37.60 -24.34
N ILE A 266 51.52 -38.01 -24.63
CA ILE A 266 50.50 -37.13 -25.21
C ILE A 266 50.08 -36.10 -24.17
N PHE A 267 49.77 -36.53 -22.94
CA PHE A 267 49.37 -35.59 -21.89
C PHE A 267 50.53 -34.67 -21.47
N ASP A 268 51.76 -35.18 -21.38
CA ASP A 268 52.95 -34.37 -21.08
C ASP A 268 53.20 -33.27 -22.13
N SER A 269 52.87 -33.54 -23.39
CA SER A 269 53.07 -32.57 -24.47
C SER A 269 51.88 -31.61 -24.64
N GLN A 270 50.64 -32.06 -24.45
CA GLN A 270 49.44 -31.27 -24.77
C GLN A 270 48.66 -30.76 -23.56
N PHE A 271 48.79 -31.39 -22.40
CA PHE A 271 48.15 -30.97 -21.14
C PHE A 271 49.06 -31.24 -19.94
N PRO A 272 50.20 -30.55 -19.81
CA PRO A 272 51.25 -30.88 -18.84
C PRO A 272 50.78 -30.89 -17.39
N VAL A 273 49.72 -30.14 -17.06
CA VAL A 273 49.13 -30.08 -15.71
C VAL A 273 48.33 -31.34 -15.35
N TRP A 274 48.22 -32.33 -16.24
CA TRP A 274 47.56 -33.61 -15.94
C TRP A 274 48.19 -34.33 -14.75
N ARG A 275 49.51 -34.22 -14.56
CA ARG A 275 50.22 -34.86 -13.44
C ARG A 275 49.78 -34.30 -12.08
N LEU A 276 49.46 -33.01 -12.03
CA LEU A 276 48.91 -32.38 -10.84
C LEU A 276 47.53 -32.94 -10.48
N TRP A 277 46.70 -33.24 -11.49
CA TRP A 277 45.41 -33.90 -11.29
C TRP A 277 45.56 -35.38 -10.95
N ALA A 278 46.53 -36.06 -11.55
CA ALA A 278 46.84 -37.46 -11.28
C ALA A 278 47.42 -37.67 -9.88
N ALA A 279 48.17 -36.71 -9.33
CA ALA A 279 48.72 -36.74 -7.97
C ALA A 279 47.70 -36.32 -6.88
N TRP A 280 46.58 -35.70 -7.26
CA TRP A 280 45.58 -35.17 -6.31
C TRP A 280 44.87 -36.28 -5.52
N ARG A 281 44.97 -36.22 -4.19
CA ARG A 281 44.37 -37.19 -3.25
C ARG A 281 43.64 -36.41 -2.13
N PRO A 282 42.44 -35.84 -2.41
CA PRO A 282 41.66 -35.13 -1.42
C PRO A 282 41.04 -36.08 -0.38
N ASP A 283 40.57 -35.54 0.73
CA ASP A 283 39.67 -36.25 1.64
C ASP A 283 38.27 -36.34 1.01
N LEU A 284 37.91 -37.54 0.53
CA LEU A 284 36.65 -37.80 -0.17
C LEU A 284 35.42 -37.55 0.71
N ASN A 285 35.52 -37.84 2.01
CA ASN A 285 34.41 -37.59 2.94
C ASN A 285 34.21 -36.10 3.14
N ARG A 286 35.30 -35.33 3.26
CA ARG A 286 35.24 -33.87 3.37
C ARG A 286 34.64 -33.23 2.13
N ILE A 287 35.17 -33.49 0.94
CA ILE A 287 34.65 -32.86 -0.29
C ILE A 287 33.19 -33.26 -0.57
N ALA A 288 32.79 -34.48 -0.22
CA ALA A 288 31.40 -34.93 -0.33
C ALA A 288 30.49 -34.17 0.66
N ARG A 289 30.92 -33.97 1.91
CA ARG A 289 30.18 -33.14 2.88
C ARG A 289 30.03 -31.70 2.38
N LEU A 290 31.13 -31.09 1.92
CA LEU A 290 31.11 -29.71 1.43
C LEU A 290 30.19 -29.54 0.22
N SER A 291 30.12 -30.53 -0.68
CA SER A 291 29.23 -30.46 -1.84
C SER A 291 27.73 -30.49 -1.51
N ARG A 292 27.36 -30.94 -0.31
CA ARG A 292 25.98 -30.91 0.18
C ARG A 292 25.62 -29.57 0.81
N SER A 293 26.60 -28.73 1.14
CA SER A 293 26.38 -27.39 1.67
C SER A 293 25.83 -26.44 0.61
N ASP A 294 25.26 -25.33 1.06
CA ASP A 294 24.77 -24.25 0.20
C ASP A 294 25.91 -23.68 -0.67
N SER A 295 25.82 -23.87 -1.99
CA SER A 295 26.81 -23.41 -2.95
C SER A 295 27.03 -21.89 -2.91
N ILE A 296 25.98 -21.12 -2.56
CA ILE A 296 26.08 -19.66 -2.47
C ILE A 296 26.98 -19.29 -1.29
N ARG A 297 26.83 -19.94 -0.13
CA ARG A 297 27.69 -19.70 1.03
C ARG A 297 29.14 -20.04 0.71
N LEU A 298 29.39 -21.24 0.18
CA LEU A 298 30.76 -21.69 -0.14
C LEU A 298 31.44 -20.81 -1.20
N SER A 299 30.67 -20.23 -2.14
CA SER A 299 31.20 -19.29 -3.13
C SER A 299 31.77 -18.00 -2.52
N THR A 300 31.43 -17.67 -1.26
CA THR A 300 31.98 -16.50 -0.55
C THR A 300 33.35 -16.76 0.10
N ILE A 301 33.80 -18.01 0.13
CA ILE A 301 35.09 -18.43 0.71
C ILE A 301 35.89 -19.34 -0.25
N PRO A 302 36.04 -18.96 -1.54
CA PRO A 302 36.57 -19.85 -2.58
C PRO A 302 38.03 -20.26 -2.32
N HIS A 303 38.83 -19.41 -1.68
CA HIS A 303 40.23 -19.73 -1.36
C HIS A 303 40.36 -20.74 -0.22
N VAL A 304 39.42 -20.77 0.73
CA VAL A 304 39.37 -21.82 1.76
C VAL A 304 38.99 -23.15 1.10
N MET A 305 37.96 -23.13 0.24
CA MET A 305 37.56 -24.30 -0.55
C MET A 305 38.69 -24.82 -1.46
N ALA A 306 39.50 -23.92 -2.02
CA ALA A 306 40.62 -24.28 -2.89
C ALA A 306 41.72 -25.10 -2.20
N LEU A 307 41.82 -25.05 -0.88
CA LEU A 307 42.81 -25.82 -0.10
C LEU A 307 42.65 -27.34 -0.31
N ASP A 308 41.44 -27.80 -0.62
CA ASP A 308 41.14 -29.21 -0.92
C ASP A 308 41.35 -29.59 -2.39
N GLY A 309 41.60 -28.60 -3.25
CA GLY A 309 41.90 -28.81 -4.65
C GLY A 309 43.31 -29.38 -4.89
N PRO A 310 43.67 -29.59 -6.16
CA PRO A 310 44.98 -30.12 -6.53
C PRO A 310 46.12 -29.13 -6.22
N ASP A 311 47.32 -29.65 -5.96
CA ASP A 311 48.50 -28.85 -5.58
C ASP A 311 49.08 -28.06 -6.75
N VAL A 312 48.51 -26.87 -7.00
CA VAL A 312 49.00 -25.93 -8.04
C VAL A 312 50.30 -25.21 -7.69
N LEU A 313 50.83 -25.38 -6.48
CA LEU A 313 52.04 -24.66 -6.03
C LEU A 313 53.30 -25.47 -6.30
N THR A 314 53.33 -26.73 -5.86
CA THR A 314 54.49 -27.59 -6.05
C THR A 314 54.27 -28.66 -7.11
N GLY A 315 53.02 -29.00 -7.42
CA GLY A 315 52.66 -30.06 -8.35
C GLY A 315 52.97 -31.48 -7.84
N THR A 316 53.40 -31.62 -6.59
CA THR A 316 53.89 -32.91 -6.03
C THR A 316 53.09 -33.38 -4.82
N GLN A 317 52.36 -32.49 -4.15
CA GLN A 317 51.62 -32.82 -2.94
C GLN A 317 50.20 -33.29 -3.26
N ARG A 318 49.59 -33.95 -2.28
CA ARG A 318 48.27 -34.55 -2.41
C ARG A 318 47.14 -33.54 -2.55
N THR A 319 47.27 -32.36 -1.95
CA THR A 319 46.30 -31.27 -1.98
C THR A 319 47.02 -29.91 -1.99
N LEU A 320 46.32 -28.85 -2.37
CA LEU A 320 46.85 -27.48 -2.30
C LEU A 320 47.27 -27.08 -0.88
N ARG A 321 46.52 -27.54 0.12
CA ARG A 321 46.87 -27.40 1.54
C ARG A 321 48.25 -28.00 1.86
N ASP A 322 48.52 -29.21 1.40
CA ASP A 322 49.80 -29.88 1.60
C ASP A 322 50.92 -29.18 0.82
N GLY A 323 50.61 -28.67 -0.38
CA GLY A 323 51.50 -27.83 -1.19
C GLY A 323 51.94 -26.56 -0.46
N LEU A 324 51.00 -25.86 0.17
CA LEU A 324 51.28 -24.68 1.00
C LEU A 324 52.21 -25.00 2.17
N ILE A 325 51.99 -26.14 2.85
CA ILE A 325 52.84 -26.59 3.95
C ILE A 325 54.25 -26.93 3.47
N ALA A 326 54.38 -27.61 2.32
CA ALA A 326 55.66 -27.97 1.74
C ALA A 326 56.47 -26.74 1.29
N GLN A 327 55.80 -25.75 0.68
CA GLN A 327 56.42 -24.50 0.21
C GLN A 327 56.79 -23.55 1.36
N TYR A 328 56.15 -23.69 2.53
CA TYR A 328 56.40 -22.83 3.67
C TYR A 328 57.86 -22.92 4.14
N GLY A 329 58.59 -21.82 3.95
CA GLY A 329 59.93 -21.61 4.50
C GLY A 329 59.83 -21.18 5.95
N SER A 330 60.56 -21.88 6.83
CA SER A 330 60.61 -21.59 8.27
C SER A 330 60.89 -20.11 8.55
N GLY A 331 60.18 -19.52 9.51
CA GLY A 331 60.46 -18.16 10.00
C GLY A 331 59.49 -17.06 9.57
N LYS A 332 58.52 -17.32 8.67
CA LYS A 332 57.52 -16.31 8.25
C LYS A 332 56.28 -16.32 9.16
N PRO A 333 55.96 -15.25 9.92
CA PRO A 333 54.78 -15.26 10.80
C PRO A 333 53.43 -15.30 10.07
N TRP A 334 53.42 -15.00 8.76
CA TRP A 334 52.21 -14.94 7.95
C TRP A 334 52.40 -15.67 6.62
N VAL A 335 51.38 -16.43 6.20
CA VAL A 335 51.29 -17.09 4.90
C VAL A 335 50.13 -16.49 4.12
N ARG A 336 50.34 -16.21 2.83
CA ARG A 336 49.31 -15.66 1.96
C ARG A 336 48.98 -16.63 0.83
N PHE A 337 47.70 -16.90 0.64
CA PHE A 337 47.19 -17.67 -0.49
C PHE A 337 45.87 -17.08 -0.98
N GLY A 338 45.87 -16.49 -2.19
CA GLY A 338 44.71 -15.76 -2.68
C GLY A 338 44.31 -14.64 -1.72
N SER A 339 43.07 -14.67 -1.23
CA SER A 339 42.58 -13.75 -0.20
C SER A 339 42.90 -14.17 1.25
N LEU A 340 43.44 -15.37 1.47
CA LEU A 340 43.73 -15.85 2.82
C LEU A 340 45.05 -15.27 3.32
N VAL A 341 45.04 -14.75 4.54
CA VAL A 341 46.22 -14.35 5.30
C VAL A 341 46.22 -15.17 6.59
N ILE A 342 47.14 -16.10 6.73
CA ILE A 342 47.15 -17.10 7.80
C ILE A 342 48.33 -16.84 8.73
N GLU A 343 48.06 -16.70 10.02
CA GLU A 343 49.07 -16.60 11.06
C GLU A 343 49.70 -17.98 11.33
N VAL A 344 51.03 -17.99 11.49
CA VAL A 344 51.80 -19.17 11.91
C VAL A 344 52.57 -18.81 13.18
N PRO A 345 51.95 -18.93 14.37
CA PRO A 345 52.47 -18.37 15.62
C PRO A 345 53.87 -18.88 15.98
N ASP A 346 54.11 -20.18 15.81
CA ASP A 346 55.38 -20.86 16.10
C ASP A 346 56.41 -20.77 14.96
N ARG A 347 55.99 -20.23 13.80
CA ARG A 347 56.78 -20.10 12.57
C ARG A 347 57.33 -21.43 12.03
N THR A 348 56.66 -22.54 12.33
CA THR A 348 57.04 -23.88 11.88
C THR A 348 56.07 -24.42 10.81
N ARG A 349 56.50 -25.44 10.05
CA ARG A 349 55.61 -26.15 9.12
C ARG A 349 54.48 -26.88 9.86
N ASP A 350 54.78 -27.43 11.03
CA ASP A 350 53.79 -28.13 11.86
C ASP A 350 52.74 -27.17 12.41
N GLY A 351 53.12 -25.94 12.76
CA GLY A 351 52.18 -24.90 13.15
C GLY A 351 51.26 -24.47 12.02
N LEU A 352 51.79 -24.25 10.81
CA LEU A 352 50.94 -23.96 9.64
C LEU A 352 49.98 -25.12 9.35
N LYS A 353 50.49 -26.35 9.41
CA LYS A 353 49.68 -27.57 9.25
C LYS A 353 48.54 -27.60 10.27
N ASN A 354 48.85 -27.35 11.54
CA ASN A 354 47.85 -27.31 12.61
C ASN A 354 46.79 -26.23 12.36
N THR A 355 47.18 -25.01 11.99
CA THR A 355 46.24 -23.93 11.66
C THR A 355 45.33 -24.30 10.48
N LEU A 356 45.88 -24.90 9.42
CA LEU A 356 45.12 -25.34 8.24
C LEU A 356 44.19 -26.52 8.54
N ASP A 357 44.59 -27.44 9.41
CA ASP A 357 43.73 -28.56 9.84
C ASP A 357 42.59 -28.07 10.74
N ARG A 358 42.83 -27.09 11.62
CA ARG A 358 41.78 -26.41 12.40
C ARG A 358 40.80 -25.66 11.50
N LEU A 359 41.31 -24.92 10.51
CA LEU A 359 40.50 -24.22 9.52
C LEU A 359 39.61 -25.20 8.73
N ALA A 360 40.15 -26.36 8.33
CA ALA A 360 39.38 -27.39 7.64
C ALA A 360 38.29 -27.99 8.54
N LYS A 361 38.59 -28.28 9.81
CA LYS A 361 37.58 -28.75 10.79
C LYS A 361 36.49 -27.71 11.05
N ALA A 362 36.86 -26.43 11.13
CA ALA A 362 35.91 -25.34 11.28
C ALA A 362 34.97 -25.22 10.06
N LEU A 363 35.51 -25.37 8.85
CA LEU A 363 34.71 -25.44 7.62
C LEU A 363 33.77 -26.65 7.60
N GLU A 364 34.22 -27.80 8.12
CA GLU A 364 33.37 -28.98 8.28
C GLU A 364 32.26 -28.76 9.31
N ALA A 365 32.53 -28.09 10.43
CA ALA A 365 31.54 -27.78 11.45
C ALA A 365 30.39 -26.93 10.86
N VAL A 366 30.71 -25.87 10.11
CA VAL A 366 29.68 -25.03 9.45
C VAL A 366 28.93 -25.75 8.33
N SER A 367 29.53 -26.80 7.76
CA SER A 367 28.96 -27.58 6.63
C SER A 367 28.19 -28.83 7.08
N SER A 368 28.45 -29.33 8.28
CA SER A 368 27.87 -30.58 8.81
C SER A 368 26.58 -30.38 9.58
N GLY A 369 26.11 -29.14 9.75
CA GLY A 369 24.81 -28.84 10.35
C GLY A 369 23.69 -29.64 9.67
N LEU A 370 23.12 -30.58 10.41
CA LEU A 370 21.85 -31.27 10.13
C LEU A 370 20.74 -30.25 9.72
N PRO A 371 19.64 -30.68 9.07
CA PRO A 371 18.75 -29.85 8.24
C PRO A 371 18.47 -28.47 8.84
N PRO A 372 18.36 -27.41 8.01
CA PRO A 372 18.69 -26.03 8.34
C PRO A 372 18.33 -25.62 9.77
N HIS A 373 19.19 -25.97 10.73
CA HIS A 373 19.07 -25.48 12.08
C HIS A 373 19.21 -23.97 12.02
N ALA A 374 18.38 -23.25 12.78
CA ALA A 374 18.29 -21.79 12.74
C ALA A 374 19.66 -21.08 12.92
N GLY A 375 20.63 -21.72 13.58
CA GLY A 375 21.98 -21.19 13.79
C GLY A 375 23.01 -21.45 12.67
N SER A 376 22.72 -22.31 11.68
CA SER A 376 23.71 -22.67 10.63
C SER A 376 24.18 -21.46 9.81
N LYS A 377 23.29 -20.48 9.59
CA LYS A 377 23.59 -19.25 8.86
C LYS A 377 24.53 -18.36 9.70
N SER A 378 24.19 -18.14 10.96
CA SER A 378 24.96 -17.30 11.87
C SER A 378 26.34 -17.91 12.17
N MET A 379 26.44 -19.24 12.33
CA MET A 379 27.71 -19.95 12.47
C MET A 379 28.60 -19.78 11.22
N PHE A 380 28.02 -19.87 10.03
CA PHE A 380 28.74 -19.60 8.78
C PHE A 380 29.18 -18.13 8.68
N THR A 381 28.35 -17.18 9.11
CA THR A 381 28.70 -15.75 9.16
C THR A 381 29.91 -15.52 10.07
N LEU A 382 29.92 -16.10 11.27
CA LEU A 382 31.06 -16.05 12.18
C LEU A 382 32.33 -16.62 11.53
N PHE A 383 32.26 -17.83 10.98
CA PHE A 383 33.37 -18.45 10.26
C PHE A 383 33.89 -17.57 9.13
N ARG A 384 32.97 -17.02 8.31
CA ARG A 384 33.29 -16.13 7.20
C ARG A 384 33.99 -14.86 7.69
N GLY A 385 33.53 -14.26 8.79
CA GLY A 385 34.15 -13.10 9.41
C GLY A 385 35.61 -13.35 9.79
N ILE A 386 35.87 -14.52 10.38
CA ILE A 386 37.22 -14.94 10.80
C ILE A 386 38.15 -15.18 9.61
N VAL A 387 37.65 -15.80 8.52
CA VAL A 387 38.48 -16.07 7.33
C VAL A 387 38.66 -14.89 6.39
N ASN A 388 37.82 -13.86 6.48
CA ASN A 388 37.95 -12.62 5.72
C ASN A 388 38.94 -11.63 6.37
N GLN A 389 39.25 -11.84 7.64
CA GLN A 389 40.34 -11.18 8.36
C GLN A 389 41.60 -12.06 8.32
N PRO A 390 42.77 -11.55 8.76
CA PRO A 390 43.91 -12.42 9.01
C PRO A 390 43.51 -13.54 9.99
N ILE A 391 43.63 -14.79 9.55
CA ILE A 391 43.28 -15.98 10.32
C ILE A 391 44.33 -16.15 11.41
N THR A 392 44.01 -15.66 12.61
CA THR A 392 44.85 -15.76 13.80
C THR A 392 44.53 -17.01 14.61
N LYS A 393 45.46 -17.39 15.49
CA LYS A 393 45.19 -18.44 16.49
C LYS A 393 43.97 -18.07 17.35
N GLU A 394 43.92 -16.83 17.83
CA GLU A 394 42.83 -16.29 18.66
C GLU A 394 41.47 -16.41 17.95
N GLY A 395 41.37 -16.02 16.67
CA GLY A 395 40.12 -16.09 15.93
C GLY A 395 39.60 -17.52 15.78
N LEU A 396 40.49 -18.49 15.52
CA LEU A 396 40.12 -19.90 15.48
C LEU A 396 39.76 -20.46 16.86
N ASP A 397 40.47 -20.07 17.92
CA ASP A 397 40.15 -20.44 19.31
C ASP A 397 38.74 -19.95 19.67
N ILE A 398 38.38 -18.71 19.32
CA ILE A 398 37.04 -18.13 19.54
C ILE A 398 35.96 -18.87 18.75
N PHE A 399 36.22 -19.19 17.47
CA PHE A 399 35.27 -19.96 16.67
C PHE A 399 34.98 -21.33 17.29
N GLU A 400 36.04 -22.07 17.62
CA GLU A 400 35.93 -23.42 18.19
C GLU A 400 35.25 -23.40 19.56
N ALA A 401 35.50 -22.37 20.38
CA ALA A 401 34.81 -22.17 21.64
C ALA A 401 33.31 -21.84 21.44
N ALA A 402 32.98 -20.96 20.49
CA ALA A 402 31.60 -20.59 20.20
C ALA A 402 30.78 -21.78 19.67
N VAL A 403 31.37 -22.64 18.83
CA VAL A 403 30.69 -23.83 18.28
C VAL A 403 30.32 -24.87 19.34
N LYS A 404 31.01 -24.90 20.49
CA LYS A 404 30.67 -25.78 21.63
C LYS A 404 29.42 -25.35 22.38
N ILE A 405 28.98 -24.11 22.21
CA ILE A 405 27.82 -23.55 22.90
C ILE A 405 26.55 -23.91 22.14
N THR A 406 25.51 -24.33 22.89
CA THR A 406 24.22 -24.68 22.31
C THR A 406 23.53 -23.44 21.75
N TYR A 407 23.25 -23.44 20.45
CA TYR A 407 22.52 -22.35 19.79
C TYR A 407 21.04 -22.34 20.19
N THR A 408 20.51 -21.16 20.50
CA THR A 408 19.05 -20.91 20.60
C THR A 408 18.67 -19.69 19.74
N PRO A 409 17.46 -19.63 19.16
CA PRO A 409 17.01 -18.47 18.39
C PRO A 409 17.00 -17.16 19.19
N GLU A 410 16.70 -17.24 20.48
CA GLU A 410 16.65 -16.09 21.41
C GLU A 410 18.06 -15.58 21.72
N ASN A 411 19.06 -16.45 21.66
CA ASN A 411 20.46 -16.15 21.93
C ASN A 411 21.34 -16.62 20.76
N ASP A 412 21.38 -15.82 19.70
CA ASP A 412 22.25 -16.04 18.55
C ASP A 412 23.71 -15.74 18.91
N ILE A 413 24.32 -16.72 19.59
CA ILE A 413 25.69 -16.63 20.08
C ILE A 413 26.69 -16.38 18.94
N TYR A 414 26.47 -16.97 17.76
CA TYR A 414 27.42 -16.84 16.65
C TYR A 414 27.45 -15.41 16.08
N ASN A 415 26.29 -14.79 15.88
CA ASN A 415 26.24 -13.39 15.44
C ASN A 415 26.72 -12.45 16.55
N SER A 416 26.43 -12.76 17.81
CA SER A 416 26.91 -11.95 18.94
C SER A 416 28.44 -11.97 19.03
N VAL A 417 29.06 -13.15 18.98
CA VAL A 417 30.53 -13.30 18.93
C VAL A 417 31.10 -12.62 17.68
N HIS A 418 30.48 -12.78 16.52
CA HIS A 418 30.94 -12.17 15.27
C HIS A 418 31.00 -10.64 15.38
N ASN A 419 29.92 -10.02 15.84
CA ASN A 419 29.83 -8.56 15.95
C ASN A 419 30.86 -8.04 16.96
N LEU A 420 30.97 -8.67 18.13
CA LEU A 420 31.90 -8.21 19.16
C LEU A 420 33.36 -8.42 18.80
N TYR A 421 33.71 -9.57 18.22
CA TYR A 421 35.11 -9.87 17.90
C TYR A 421 35.64 -9.03 16.74
N LEU A 422 34.82 -8.84 15.70
CA LEU A 422 35.23 -8.04 14.54
C LEU A 422 35.23 -6.53 14.81
N GLU A 423 34.39 -6.06 15.74
CA GLU A 423 34.29 -4.64 16.13
C GLU A 423 34.92 -4.37 17.51
N ARG A 424 35.83 -5.23 17.96
CA ARG A 424 36.46 -5.16 19.30
C ARG A 424 37.14 -3.83 19.63
N ASP A 425 37.55 -3.08 18.61
CA ASP A 425 38.19 -1.76 18.75
C ASP A 425 37.18 -0.59 18.79
N SER A 426 35.89 -0.86 18.55
CA SER A 426 34.82 0.16 18.42
C SER A 426 33.51 -0.26 19.09
N LEU A 427 33.61 -1.03 20.18
CA LEU A 427 32.44 -1.41 20.96
C LEU A 427 31.80 -0.18 21.61
N GLY A 428 30.53 0.03 21.28
CA GLY A 428 29.69 1.11 21.79
C GLY A 428 28.21 0.72 21.82
N GLY A 429 27.33 1.71 22.00
CA GLY A 429 25.90 1.51 22.26
C GLY A 429 25.14 0.62 21.26
N GLN A 430 25.58 0.55 20.00
CA GLN A 430 24.98 -0.31 18.96
C GLN A 430 25.13 -1.82 19.24
N HIS A 431 26.02 -2.20 20.17
CA HIS A 431 26.32 -3.58 20.52
C HIS A 431 25.56 -4.09 21.74
N ILE A 432 24.65 -3.30 22.32
CA ILE A 432 23.94 -3.63 23.57
C ILE A 432 23.37 -5.04 23.60
N LEU A 433 22.66 -5.46 22.54
CA LEU A 433 22.06 -6.80 22.45
C LEU A 433 23.11 -7.91 22.34
N ALA A 434 24.19 -7.68 21.57
CA ALA A 434 25.26 -8.66 21.42
C ALA A 434 26.04 -8.84 22.74
N LEU A 435 26.32 -7.74 23.44
CA LEU A 435 26.95 -7.77 24.76
C LEU A 435 26.04 -8.43 25.79
N GLN A 436 24.75 -8.11 25.82
CA GLN A 436 23.78 -8.73 26.71
C GLN A 436 23.74 -10.25 26.52
N ASN A 437 23.60 -10.71 25.28
CA ASN A 437 23.59 -12.13 24.93
C ASN A 437 24.88 -12.83 25.35
N ILE A 438 26.03 -12.19 25.12
CA ILE A 438 27.33 -12.74 25.47
C ILE A 438 27.50 -12.83 26.98
N VAL A 439 27.16 -11.79 27.76
CA VAL A 439 27.24 -11.82 29.22
C VAL A 439 26.42 -12.98 29.78
N LEU A 440 25.17 -13.14 29.33
CA LEU A 440 24.32 -14.27 29.74
C LEU A 440 24.92 -15.63 29.35
N THR A 441 25.41 -15.75 28.11
CA THR A 441 26.00 -17.00 27.61
C THR A 441 27.26 -17.36 28.39
N LEU A 442 28.08 -16.36 28.71
CA LEU A 442 29.34 -16.57 29.42
C LEU A 442 29.12 -17.11 30.83
N GLU A 443 27.94 -17.03 31.43
CA GLU A 443 27.63 -17.68 32.72
C GLU A 443 27.44 -19.20 32.60
N GLU A 444 27.10 -19.69 31.41
CA GLU A 444 26.88 -21.11 31.18
C GLU A 444 28.16 -21.93 31.33
N ARG A 445 28.04 -23.16 31.84
CA ARG A 445 29.20 -24.07 31.97
C ARG A 445 29.83 -24.43 30.62
N GLN A 446 29.04 -24.45 29.55
CA GLN A 446 29.53 -24.77 28.20
C GLN A 446 30.40 -23.66 27.61
N ALA A 447 30.30 -22.43 28.14
CA ALA A 447 31.02 -21.27 27.65
C ALA A 447 32.38 -21.06 28.36
N GLU A 448 32.89 -22.01 29.14
CA GLU A 448 34.15 -21.87 29.89
C GLU A 448 35.34 -21.49 28.98
N ASP A 449 35.48 -22.17 27.83
CA ASP A 449 36.53 -21.86 26.85
C ASP A 449 36.35 -20.45 26.26
N LEU A 450 35.11 -20.06 25.93
CA LEU A 450 34.82 -18.75 25.35
C LEU A 450 35.02 -17.63 26.38
N ARG A 451 34.70 -17.90 27.65
CA ARG A 451 34.90 -16.99 28.78
C ARG A 451 36.37 -16.66 28.97
N GLY A 452 37.24 -17.67 28.94
CA GLY A 452 38.69 -17.47 29.04
C GLY A 452 39.29 -16.66 27.88
N LEU A 453 38.63 -16.65 26.72
CA LEU A 453 39.08 -15.90 25.54
C LEU A 453 38.50 -14.48 25.49
N LEU A 454 37.23 -14.28 25.86
CA LEU A 454 36.54 -12.99 25.75
C LEU A 454 36.68 -12.10 26.98
N LEU A 455 36.85 -12.63 28.19
CA LEU A 455 37.03 -11.82 29.41
C LEU A 455 38.42 -11.20 29.48
N CYS A 456 38.67 -10.24 28.60
CA CYS A 456 39.89 -9.50 28.47
C CYS A 456 39.60 -7.98 28.50
N PRO A 457 40.62 -7.12 28.67
CA PRO A 457 40.39 -5.70 28.92
C PRO A 457 39.55 -4.98 27.86
N TRP A 458 39.66 -5.35 26.57
CA TRP A 458 38.88 -4.69 25.52
C TRP A 458 37.38 -4.98 25.62
N PHE A 459 37.00 -6.20 26.05
CA PHE A 459 35.59 -6.57 26.21
C PHE A 459 34.96 -5.84 27.40
N LEU A 460 35.69 -5.76 28.53
CA LEU A 460 35.26 -5.04 29.72
C LEU A 460 35.12 -3.53 29.44
N ASN A 461 36.12 -2.92 28.80
CA ASN A 461 36.04 -1.53 28.35
C ASN A 461 34.88 -1.32 27.36
N GLY A 462 34.60 -2.31 26.51
CA GLY A 462 33.46 -2.29 25.58
C GLY A 462 32.10 -2.30 26.27
N ILE A 463 31.94 -3.05 27.38
CA ILE A 463 30.73 -3.00 28.21
C ILE A 463 30.57 -1.61 28.82
N GLU A 464 31.63 -1.07 29.41
CA GLU A 464 31.62 0.27 30.02
C GLU A 464 31.29 1.35 28.98
N GLN A 465 31.96 1.33 27.83
CA GLN A 465 31.72 2.25 26.72
C GLN A 465 30.30 2.12 26.18
N CYS A 466 29.79 0.89 26.01
CA CYS A 466 28.42 0.66 25.56
C CYS A 466 27.40 1.25 26.54
N ILE A 467 27.57 1.05 27.85
CA ILE A 467 26.68 1.63 28.87
C ILE A 467 26.77 3.15 28.84
N GLY A 468 27.98 3.72 28.75
CA GLY A 468 28.21 5.15 28.62
C GLY A 468 27.51 5.76 27.39
N ASP A 469 27.71 5.18 26.21
CA ASP A 469 27.11 5.61 24.95
C ASP A 469 25.58 5.52 24.99
N CYS A 470 25.05 4.41 25.50
CA CYS A 470 23.62 4.21 25.67
C CYS A 470 22.99 5.25 26.59
N LEU A 471 23.64 5.57 27.71
CA LEU A 471 23.19 6.61 28.64
C LEU A 471 23.27 8.00 28.00
N VAL A 472 24.34 8.31 27.26
CA VAL A 472 24.45 9.56 26.48
C VAL A 472 23.36 9.64 25.41
N ALA A 473 23.00 8.53 24.77
CA ALA A 473 21.93 8.47 23.78
C ALA A 473 20.55 8.69 24.43
N VAL A 474 20.25 8.05 25.56
CA VAL A 474 19.03 8.32 26.35
C VAL A 474 18.97 9.80 26.75
N ARG A 475 20.09 10.36 27.22
CA ARG A 475 20.20 11.79 27.55
C ARG A 475 19.91 12.68 26.35
N THR A 476 20.48 12.36 25.20
CA THR A 476 20.30 13.13 23.97
C THR A 476 18.84 13.06 23.51
N GLN A 477 18.18 11.90 23.65
CA GLN A 477 16.77 11.75 23.34
C GLN A 477 15.90 12.56 24.31
N LEU A 478 16.21 12.56 25.60
CA LEU A 478 15.55 13.40 26.62
C LEU A 478 15.70 14.89 26.31
N GLU A 479 16.92 15.37 26.08
CA GLU A 479 17.24 16.77 25.77
C GLU A 479 16.62 17.24 24.44
N ARG A 480 16.41 16.32 23.48
CA ARG A 480 15.75 16.58 22.19
C ARG A 480 14.26 16.24 22.17
N HIS A 481 13.69 15.82 23.29
CA HIS A 481 12.29 15.40 23.42
C HIS A 481 11.88 14.28 22.43
N LEU A 482 12.79 13.37 22.11
CA LEU A 482 12.54 12.18 21.30
C LEU A 482 12.01 11.02 22.18
N PRO A 483 11.31 10.02 21.60
CA PRO A 483 10.92 8.82 22.34
C PRO A 483 12.14 8.09 22.91
N TRP A 484 12.22 7.99 24.23
CA TRP A 484 13.37 7.45 24.95
C TRP A 484 13.05 6.27 25.88
N THR A 485 11.77 6.07 26.21
CA THR A 485 11.32 5.13 27.25
C THR A 485 11.65 3.68 26.94
N GLN A 486 11.42 3.22 25.70
CA GLN A 486 11.73 1.87 25.25
C GLN A 486 13.24 1.60 25.30
N PHE A 487 14.03 2.54 24.78
CA PHE A 487 15.49 2.41 24.78
C PHE A 487 16.04 2.43 26.22
N ALA A 488 15.50 3.27 27.11
CA ALA A 488 15.89 3.26 28.51
C ALA A 488 15.56 1.93 29.23
N LEU A 489 14.49 1.23 28.86
CA LEU A 489 14.22 -0.13 29.36
C LEU A 489 15.24 -1.14 28.88
N GLU A 490 15.65 -1.07 27.61
CA GLU A 490 16.68 -1.94 27.05
C GLU A 490 18.03 -1.71 27.75
N VAL A 491 18.40 -0.44 27.96
CA VAL A 491 19.60 -0.07 28.73
C VAL A 491 19.50 -0.55 30.18
N HIS A 492 18.35 -0.39 30.84
CA HIS A 492 18.14 -0.87 32.21
C HIS A 492 18.24 -2.40 32.31
N ALA A 493 17.66 -3.12 31.34
CA ALA A 493 17.73 -4.59 31.28
C ALA A 493 19.17 -5.06 31.09
N PHE A 494 19.93 -4.45 30.18
CA PHE A 494 21.35 -4.74 29.99
C PHE A 494 22.17 -4.45 31.25
N CYS A 495 21.99 -3.26 31.86
CA CYS A 495 22.64 -2.90 33.12
C CYS A 495 22.30 -3.87 34.26
N SER A 496 21.06 -4.34 34.34
CA SER A 496 20.64 -5.33 35.35
C SER A 496 21.33 -6.67 35.11
N ILE A 497 21.43 -7.12 33.86
CA ILE A 497 22.15 -8.35 33.50
C ILE A 497 23.63 -8.26 33.86
N VAL A 498 24.28 -7.12 33.58
CA VAL A 498 25.69 -6.90 33.96
C VAL A 498 25.85 -6.85 35.48
N ARG A 499 24.92 -6.20 36.19
CA ARG A 499 24.94 -6.08 37.66
C ARG A 499 24.75 -7.44 38.35
N ASP A 500 23.80 -8.21 37.86
CA ASP A 500 23.39 -9.48 38.46
C ASP A 500 24.27 -10.64 37.97
N SER A 501 25.24 -10.36 37.08
CA SER A 501 26.17 -11.33 36.54
C SER A 501 27.10 -11.89 37.62
N THR A 502 27.31 -13.20 37.57
CA THR A 502 28.29 -13.93 38.40
C THR A 502 29.72 -13.85 37.88
N LEU A 503 29.92 -13.25 36.71
CA LEU A 503 31.24 -12.97 36.16
C LEU A 503 31.83 -11.79 36.94
N ASP A 504 33.10 -11.86 37.35
CA ASP A 504 33.79 -10.82 38.16
C ASP A 504 33.97 -9.46 37.42
N ILE A 505 33.11 -9.13 36.46
CA ILE A 505 33.07 -7.89 35.67
C ILE A 505 33.10 -6.66 36.58
N LEU A 506 32.27 -6.65 37.63
CA LEU A 506 32.18 -5.52 38.57
C LEU A 506 33.40 -5.36 39.48
N GLU A 507 34.17 -6.42 39.71
CA GLU A 507 35.42 -6.32 40.48
C GLU A 507 36.51 -5.61 39.66
N THR A 508 36.47 -5.79 38.34
CA THR A 508 37.42 -5.18 37.40
C THR A 508 37.08 -3.74 36.99
N ALA A 509 35.84 -3.28 37.20
CA ALA A 509 35.36 -1.95 36.81
C ALA A 509 34.56 -1.25 37.95
N PRO A 510 35.25 -0.63 38.94
CA PRO A 510 34.60 -0.04 40.12
C PRO A 510 33.71 1.18 39.81
N ASP A 511 34.06 1.95 38.78
CA ASP A 511 33.26 3.10 38.33
C ASP A 511 31.92 2.64 37.75
N LEU A 512 31.94 1.56 36.96
CA LEU A 512 30.73 0.91 36.44
C LEU A 512 29.84 0.39 37.57
N LYS A 513 30.42 -0.23 38.61
CA LYS A 513 29.67 -0.69 39.78
C LYS A 513 28.90 0.45 40.47
N THR A 514 29.57 1.58 40.70
CA THR A 514 28.94 2.77 41.32
C THR A 514 27.78 3.29 40.46
N GLN A 515 27.94 3.27 39.14
CA GLN A 515 26.90 3.67 38.20
C GLN A 515 25.70 2.71 38.21
N LEU A 516 25.95 1.40 38.23
CA LEU A 516 24.90 0.36 38.26
C LEU A 516 24.15 0.34 39.61
N ASP A 517 24.83 0.59 40.73
CA ASP A 517 24.21 0.67 42.06
C ASP A 517 23.26 1.88 42.20
N SER A 518 23.45 2.93 41.39
CA SER A 518 22.57 4.10 41.37
C SER A 518 21.23 3.88 40.63
N MET A 519 21.14 2.81 39.83
CA MET A 519 19.97 2.48 39.03
C MET A 519 18.78 2.04 39.90
N PRO A 520 17.56 2.52 39.63
CA PRO A 520 16.38 2.07 40.35
C PRO A 520 16.11 0.57 40.09
N PRO A 521 15.45 -0.15 41.02
CA PRO A 521 14.96 -1.51 40.76
C PRO A 521 14.04 -1.56 39.53
N VAL A 522 13.98 -2.71 38.85
CA VAL A 522 13.20 -2.88 37.61
C VAL A 522 11.71 -2.56 37.78
N GLU A 523 11.11 -2.87 38.93
CA GLU A 523 9.70 -2.59 39.17
C GLU A 523 9.45 -1.09 39.38
N GLN A 524 10.35 -0.40 40.08
CA GLN A 524 10.29 1.06 40.21
C GLN A 524 10.50 1.74 38.85
N MET A 525 11.43 1.23 38.06
CA MET A 525 11.73 1.67 36.70
C MET A 525 10.49 1.59 35.79
N ARG A 526 9.82 0.43 35.75
CA ARG A 526 8.57 0.24 35.00
C ARG A 526 7.48 1.20 35.49
N THR A 527 7.31 1.32 36.80
CA THR A 527 6.31 2.23 37.40
C THR A 527 6.54 3.68 36.98
N ILE A 528 7.78 4.17 36.97
CA ILE A 528 8.11 5.53 36.53
C ILE A 528 7.75 5.73 35.05
N LEU A 529 8.03 4.75 34.19
CA LEU A 529 7.70 4.84 32.77
C LEU A 529 6.20 4.72 32.50
N ASP A 530 5.47 3.94 33.29
CA ASP A 530 4.00 3.88 33.24
C ASP A 530 3.40 5.24 33.58
N ILE A 531 3.90 5.91 34.64
CA ILE A 531 3.48 7.27 35.01
C ILE A 531 3.81 8.26 33.89
N TYR A 532 5.01 8.17 33.30
CA TYR A 532 5.42 9.03 32.19
C TYR A 532 4.52 8.85 30.97
N THR A 533 4.20 7.60 30.60
CA THR A 533 3.31 7.27 29.48
C THR A 533 1.88 7.75 29.77
N ALA A 534 1.40 7.58 31.00
CA ALA A 534 0.11 8.10 31.43
C ALA A 534 0.07 9.64 31.33
N ALA A 535 1.12 10.33 31.75
CA ALA A 535 1.23 11.79 31.62
C ALA A 535 1.23 12.23 30.14
N GLN A 536 1.97 11.54 29.27
CA GLN A 536 2.00 11.83 27.84
C GLN A 536 0.64 11.63 27.16
N SER A 537 -0.13 10.62 27.59
CA SER A 537 -1.48 10.38 27.06
C SER A 537 -2.46 11.53 27.33
N GLN A 538 -2.17 12.36 28.33
CA GLN A 538 -2.96 13.52 28.73
C GLN A 538 -2.46 14.83 28.09
N ARG A 539 -1.51 14.76 27.14
CA ARG A 539 -1.10 15.92 26.37
C ARG A 539 -2.30 16.42 25.55
N PRO A 540 -2.60 17.72 25.56
CA PRO A 540 -3.62 18.26 24.69
C PRO A 540 -3.24 17.93 23.25
N THR A 541 -4.11 17.21 22.54
CA THR A 541 -3.89 16.91 21.13
C THR A 541 -3.88 18.26 20.41
N PRO A 542 -2.80 18.65 19.70
CA PRO A 542 -2.80 19.92 19.00
C PRO A 542 -4.01 19.93 18.06
N PRO A 543 -4.78 21.03 18.01
CA PRO A 543 -5.92 21.11 17.12
C PRO A 543 -5.40 20.82 15.71
N ILE A 544 -5.86 19.70 15.14
CA ILE A 544 -5.45 19.25 13.82
C ILE A 544 -5.87 20.38 12.88
N GLN A 545 -4.90 21.22 12.49
CA GLN A 545 -5.13 22.24 11.47
C GLN A 545 -5.43 21.49 10.18
N SER A 546 -6.71 21.34 9.89
CA SER A 546 -7.24 20.74 8.67
C SER A 546 -7.00 21.69 7.50
N ASN A 547 -5.74 21.91 7.12
CA ASN A 547 -5.39 22.60 5.90
C ASN A 547 -5.05 21.57 4.82
N GLY A 548 -6.07 21.24 4.02
CA GLY A 548 -5.89 20.59 2.74
C GLY A 548 -5.25 21.55 1.74
N ARG A 549 -4.01 21.28 1.33
CA ARG A 549 -3.52 21.39 -0.05
C ARG A 549 -2.07 20.94 -0.10
N ALA A 550 -1.84 19.71 -0.56
CA ALA A 550 -0.51 19.25 -0.96
C ALA A 550 -0.15 19.93 -2.29
N VAL A 551 0.61 21.03 -2.22
CA VAL A 551 1.36 21.54 -3.36
C VAL A 551 2.75 20.92 -3.31
N HIS A 552 3.03 20.05 -4.28
CA HIS A 552 4.37 19.57 -4.58
C HIS A 552 5.26 20.77 -4.96
N LEU A 553 6.18 21.15 -4.08
CA LEU A 553 7.33 21.99 -4.44
C LEU A 553 8.61 21.23 -4.08
N LYS A 554 9.43 21.05 -5.11
CA LYS A 554 10.71 20.36 -5.07
C LYS A 554 11.71 21.16 -4.24
N SER A 555 12.61 20.38 -3.61
CA SER A 555 13.76 20.81 -2.84
C SER A 555 14.65 21.81 -3.56
N ASP A 556 15.04 22.86 -2.84
CA ASP A 556 16.37 23.44 -2.99
C ASP A 556 16.90 23.88 -1.62
N ASP A 557 18.20 23.63 -1.45
CA ASP A 557 19.01 23.87 -0.27
C ASP A 557 18.87 25.26 0.34
N SER A 558 18.68 25.34 1.67
CA SER A 558 19.51 26.18 2.54
C SER A 558 19.10 26.10 4.02
N ASN A 559 20.05 25.60 4.82
CA ASN A 559 20.30 25.84 6.24
C ASN A 559 19.62 27.10 6.86
N LYS A 560 18.38 26.96 7.35
CA LYS A 560 17.85 27.77 8.45
C LYS A 560 17.02 26.88 9.37
N GLN A 561 17.56 26.55 10.55
CA GLN A 561 16.80 25.95 11.63
C GLN A 561 15.61 26.86 11.99
N PRO A 562 14.36 26.38 11.97
CA PRO A 562 13.24 27.12 12.53
C PRO A 562 13.31 27.01 14.06
N SER A 563 13.90 28.01 14.71
CA SER A 563 14.00 28.11 16.18
C SER A 563 12.70 28.58 16.85
N GLY A 564 11.56 28.12 16.35
CA GLY A 564 10.23 28.49 16.86
C GLY A 564 9.31 27.29 16.84
N GLY A 565 9.73 26.19 17.47
CA GLY A 565 8.82 25.07 17.73
C GLY A 565 7.70 25.56 18.63
N LEU A 566 6.44 25.29 18.24
CA LEU A 566 5.30 25.45 19.15
C LEU A 566 5.62 24.66 20.41
N ASP A 567 5.86 25.36 21.51
CA ASP A 567 6.14 24.78 22.81
C ASP A 567 4.84 24.16 23.32
N ILE A 568 4.57 22.91 22.89
CA ILE A 568 3.40 22.15 23.35
C ILE A 568 3.55 22.05 24.87
N ALA A 569 2.66 22.71 25.61
CA ALA A 569 2.70 22.78 27.06
C ALA A 569 2.85 21.38 27.65
N ARG A 570 4.06 21.10 28.15
CA ARG A 570 4.46 19.77 28.60
C ARG A 570 3.79 19.45 29.92
N HIS A 571 3.45 18.19 30.13
CA HIS A 571 2.88 17.78 31.41
C HIS A 571 3.94 17.96 32.53
N PRO A 572 3.61 18.56 33.68
CA PRO A 572 4.60 18.83 34.72
C PRO A 572 5.31 17.58 35.26
N LEU A 573 4.60 16.44 35.33
CA LEU A 573 5.21 15.15 35.69
C LEU A 573 6.23 14.66 34.65
N GLU A 574 6.08 14.97 33.36
CA GLU A 574 7.11 14.61 32.39
C GLU A 574 8.40 15.36 32.69
N VAL A 575 8.30 16.66 32.97
CA VAL A 575 9.47 17.49 33.31
C VAL A 575 10.14 16.99 34.59
N ASP A 576 9.36 16.68 35.62
CA ASP A 576 9.90 16.15 36.88
C ASP A 576 10.50 14.73 36.70
N ILE A 577 9.92 13.86 35.86
CA ILE A 577 10.47 12.52 35.56
C ILE A 577 11.76 12.63 34.75
N GLU A 578 11.80 13.46 33.70
CA GLU A 578 13.01 13.65 32.89
C GLU A 578 14.14 14.28 33.71
N ALA A 579 13.82 15.26 34.56
CA ALA A 579 14.79 15.85 35.49
C ALA A 579 15.30 14.80 36.49
N PHE A 580 14.43 13.93 37.00
CA PHE A 580 14.82 12.81 37.84
C PHE A 580 15.76 11.85 37.12
N TRP A 581 15.49 11.52 35.85
CA TRP A 581 16.35 10.68 35.02
C TRP A 581 17.73 11.29 34.76
N ILE A 582 17.76 12.56 34.34
CA ILE A 582 19.00 13.27 34.01
C ILE A 582 19.89 13.42 35.26
N LEU A 583 19.29 13.80 36.40
CA LEU A 583 20.04 14.08 37.63
C LEU A 583 20.41 12.82 38.43
N ARG A 584 19.71 11.70 38.24
CA ARG A 584 20.01 10.46 38.98
C ARG A 584 20.93 9.53 38.21
N LEU A 585 20.79 9.44 36.88
CA LEU A 585 21.43 8.39 36.09
C LEU A 585 22.51 8.91 35.12
N LEU A 586 22.44 10.19 34.74
CA LEU A 586 23.28 10.75 33.67
C LEU A 586 24.33 11.74 34.17
N LYS A 587 24.09 12.39 35.31
CA LYS A 587 25.07 13.19 36.05
C LYS A 587 24.77 13.03 37.54
N PRO A 588 25.68 12.48 38.36
CA PRO A 588 25.48 12.45 39.82
C PRO A 588 25.46 13.89 40.37
N GLY A 589 24.27 14.48 40.42
CA GLY A 589 23.98 15.79 41.00
C GLY A 589 22.84 15.68 42.02
N SER A 590 22.67 16.69 42.87
CA SER A 590 21.57 16.69 43.84
C SER A 590 20.23 16.91 43.13
N ILE A 591 19.37 15.90 43.13
CA ILE A 591 17.97 16.02 42.69
C ILE A 591 17.30 17.10 43.55
N THR A 592 16.60 18.05 42.91
CA THR A 592 15.89 19.09 43.65
C THR A 592 14.84 18.47 44.58
N HIS A 593 14.75 18.97 45.81
CA HIS A 593 13.84 18.42 46.84
C HIS A 593 12.38 18.36 46.35
N SER A 594 11.94 19.33 45.55
CA SER A 594 10.58 19.37 44.98
C SER A 594 10.33 18.27 43.93
N THR A 595 11.31 18.00 43.07
CA THR A 595 11.22 16.92 42.06
C THR A 595 11.22 15.56 42.75
N GLN A 596 12.15 15.35 43.71
CA GLN A 596 12.21 14.12 44.49
C GLN A 596 10.89 13.86 45.25
N ARG A 597 10.33 14.90 45.89
CA ARG A 597 9.05 14.80 46.60
C ARG A 597 7.90 14.49 45.66
N THR A 598 7.86 15.12 44.48
CA THR A 598 6.82 14.86 43.46
C THR A 598 6.86 13.41 42.98
N ILE A 599 8.05 12.92 42.59
CA ILE A 599 8.26 11.53 42.15
C ILE A 599 7.90 10.53 43.26
N THR A 600 8.33 10.79 44.49
CA THR A 600 8.02 9.91 45.63
C THR A 600 6.50 9.86 45.89
N THR A 601 5.81 11.00 45.81
CA THR A 601 4.37 11.07 46.08
C THR A 601 3.55 10.42 44.97
N ILE A 602 3.91 10.59 43.69
CA ILE A 602 3.21 9.95 42.56
C ILE A 602 3.48 8.43 42.52
N LEU A 603 4.69 7.98 42.88
CA LEU A 603 4.98 6.55 43.06
C LEU A 603 4.12 5.96 44.17
N HIS A 604 3.95 6.68 45.29
CA HIS A 604 3.07 6.23 46.38
C HIS A 604 1.60 6.11 45.94
N VAL A 605 1.11 6.96 45.03
CA VAL A 605 -0.22 6.78 44.40
C VAL A 605 -0.27 5.47 43.63
N TRP A 606 0.74 5.15 42.82
CA TRP A 606 0.76 3.92 42.02
C TRP A 606 0.83 2.67 42.89
N GLU A 607 1.64 2.69 43.95
CA GLU A 607 1.79 1.61 44.93
C GLU A 607 0.49 1.39 45.71
N SER A 608 -0.12 2.45 46.25
CA SER A 608 -1.37 2.37 47.03
C SER A 608 -2.60 1.95 46.21
N THR A 609 -2.51 1.98 44.88
CA THR A 609 -3.59 1.64 43.94
C THR A 609 -3.33 0.35 43.16
N ALA A 610 -2.28 -0.40 43.46
CA ALA A 610 -1.90 -1.60 42.70
C ALA A 610 -2.69 -2.86 43.07
N GLU A 611 -3.18 -3.00 44.31
CA GLU A 611 -3.79 -4.23 44.83
C GLU A 611 -5.05 -3.95 45.66
N PRO A 612 -6.09 -4.83 45.66
CA PRO A 612 -6.23 -6.08 44.90
C PRO A 612 -6.73 -5.91 43.46
N GLN A 613 -7.22 -4.72 43.09
CA GLN A 613 -7.57 -4.34 41.72
C GLN A 613 -7.01 -2.94 41.46
N VAL A 614 -6.44 -2.73 40.27
CA VAL A 614 -5.87 -1.44 39.89
C VAL A 614 -6.95 -0.35 39.87
N ASP A 615 -6.81 0.66 40.73
CA ASP A 615 -7.71 1.83 40.78
C ASP A 615 -7.28 2.85 39.71
N TYR A 616 -7.76 2.65 38.49
CA TYR A 616 -7.48 3.51 37.34
C TYR A 616 -8.02 4.94 37.51
N ASP A 617 -9.13 5.11 38.24
CA ASP A 617 -9.75 6.43 38.42
C ASP A 617 -8.86 7.32 39.28
N ARG A 618 -8.30 6.79 40.37
CA ARG A 618 -7.33 7.52 41.20
C ARG A 618 -6.03 7.83 40.48
N ARG A 619 -5.51 6.88 39.68
CA ARG A 619 -4.30 7.10 38.88
C ARG A 619 -4.52 8.20 37.85
N THR A 620 -5.65 8.18 37.15
CA THR A 620 -6.02 9.21 36.17
C THR A 620 -6.22 10.58 36.85
N LEU A 621 -6.90 10.60 38.00
CA LEU A 621 -7.08 11.81 38.80
C LEU A 621 -5.74 12.40 39.23
N ALA A 622 -4.77 11.58 39.64
CA ALA A 622 -3.43 12.03 40.01
C ALA A 622 -2.67 12.68 38.85
N ILE A 623 -2.79 12.15 37.63
CA ILE A 623 -2.23 12.77 36.42
C ILE A 623 -2.91 14.11 36.16
N LEU A 624 -4.23 14.14 36.07
CA LEU A 624 -4.98 15.35 35.75
C LEU A 624 -4.78 16.47 36.79
N VAL A 625 -4.75 16.14 38.08
CA VAL A 625 -4.45 17.10 39.15
C VAL A 625 -3.02 17.63 39.02
N SER A 626 -2.07 16.78 38.64
CA SER A 626 -0.69 17.21 38.43
C SER A 626 -0.54 18.22 37.29
N ARG A 627 -1.37 18.12 36.25
CA ARG A 627 -1.48 19.11 35.19
C ARG A 627 -2.18 20.38 35.65
N ASN A 628 -3.34 20.24 36.28
CA ASN A 628 -4.21 21.35 36.70
C ASN A 628 -3.62 22.21 37.82
N THR A 629 -2.62 21.71 38.54
CA THR A 629 -1.87 22.48 39.53
C THR A 629 -0.81 23.40 38.91
N GLY A 630 -0.56 23.33 37.59
CA GLY A 630 0.44 24.17 36.91
C GLY A 630 1.81 24.09 37.60
N ASP A 631 2.48 25.23 37.78
CA ASP A 631 3.82 25.29 38.41
C ASP A 631 3.83 25.19 39.95
N ASP A 632 2.67 25.09 40.60
CA ASP A 632 2.59 24.99 42.05
C ASP A 632 2.88 23.55 42.51
N LYS A 633 4.18 23.24 42.63
CA LYS A 633 4.68 21.95 43.09
C LYS A 633 4.21 21.60 44.51
N ILE A 634 3.90 22.59 45.36
CA ILE A 634 3.45 22.38 46.75
C ILE A 634 1.98 21.93 46.75
N LEU A 635 1.11 22.65 46.04
CA LEU A 635 -0.28 22.25 45.87
C LEU A 635 -0.38 20.88 45.20
N ARG A 636 0.45 20.61 44.17
CA ARG A 636 0.53 19.30 43.53
C ARG A 636 0.83 18.19 44.52
N CYS A 637 1.90 18.32 45.31
CA CYS A 637 2.26 17.32 46.30
C CYS A 637 1.16 17.11 47.35
N ARG A 638 0.50 18.18 47.82
CA ARG A 638 -0.62 18.07 48.78
C ARG A 638 -1.80 17.27 48.19
N CYS A 639 -2.20 17.57 46.95
CA CYS A 639 -3.30 16.84 46.31
C CYS A 639 -2.93 15.38 46.01
N LEU A 640 -1.71 15.11 45.53
CA LEU A 640 -1.22 13.74 45.31
C LEU A 640 -1.15 12.93 46.60
N THR A 641 -0.74 13.55 47.71
CA THR A 641 -0.70 12.91 49.03
C THR A 641 -2.11 12.52 49.49
N GLU A 642 -3.10 13.39 49.29
CA GLU A 642 -4.50 13.10 49.62
C GLU A 642 -5.08 11.95 48.77
N ILE A 643 -4.75 11.90 47.47
CA ILE A 643 -5.14 10.82 46.57
C ILE A 643 -4.53 9.48 47.00
N ALA A 644 -3.25 9.48 47.38
CA ALA A 644 -2.53 8.29 47.83
C ALA A 644 -3.02 7.79 49.22
N GLN A 645 -3.22 8.69 50.18
CA GLN A 645 -3.58 8.32 51.55
C GLN A 645 -5.03 7.85 51.69
N GLY A 646 -5.91 8.18 50.73
CA GLY A 646 -7.30 7.74 50.77
C GLY A 646 -8.02 8.17 52.05
N ASN A 647 -7.86 9.45 52.44
CA ASN A 647 -8.59 10.04 53.56
C ASN A 647 -10.10 9.72 53.47
N LYS A 648 -10.83 9.73 54.60
CA LYS A 648 -12.26 9.34 54.72
C LYS A 648 -13.18 9.89 53.59
N LEU A 649 -12.81 11.01 52.98
CA LEU A 649 -13.52 11.65 51.87
C LEU A 649 -13.34 10.95 50.52
N LEU A 650 -12.11 10.52 50.19
CA LEU A 650 -11.78 9.85 48.92
C LEU A 650 -11.99 8.33 48.97
N GLN A 651 -12.39 7.78 50.12
CA GLN A 651 -12.79 6.36 50.23
C GLN A 651 -14.04 6.02 49.40
N SER A 652 -14.86 7.02 49.07
CA SER A 652 -16.03 6.83 48.19
C SER A 652 -15.58 6.82 46.71
N PRO A 653 -15.72 5.71 45.98
CA PRO A 653 -15.40 5.66 44.55
C PRO A 653 -16.23 6.65 43.73
N ALA A 654 -17.47 6.93 44.17
CA ALA A 654 -18.32 7.93 43.53
C ALA A 654 -17.71 9.33 43.56
N PHE A 655 -17.07 9.71 44.68
CA PHE A 655 -16.46 11.04 44.80
C PHE A 655 -15.18 11.16 43.96
N VAL A 656 -14.37 10.10 43.86
CA VAL A 656 -13.21 10.06 42.96
C VAL A 656 -13.66 10.23 41.51
N LYS A 657 -14.75 9.57 41.12
CA LYS A 657 -15.33 9.68 39.79
C LYS A 657 -15.89 11.08 39.51
N ASP A 658 -16.63 11.65 40.45
CA ASP A 658 -17.16 13.03 40.33
C ASP A 658 -16.01 14.05 40.17
N LEU A 659 -14.92 13.89 40.93
CA LEU A 659 -13.72 14.71 40.79
C LEU A 659 -13.01 14.48 39.46
N LEU A 660 -12.94 13.23 38.99
CA LEU A 660 -12.33 12.89 37.71
C LEU A 660 -13.09 13.56 36.56
N ASP A 661 -14.42 13.45 36.56
CA ASP A 661 -15.29 14.04 35.54
C ASP A 661 -15.10 15.57 35.50
N VAL A 662 -15.01 16.22 36.67
CA VAL A 662 -14.68 17.65 36.78
C VAL A 662 -13.32 17.99 36.18
N MET A 663 -12.28 17.18 36.48
CA MET A 663 -10.91 17.44 36.00
C MET A 663 -10.76 17.22 34.49
N VAL A 664 -11.48 16.25 33.92
CA VAL A 664 -11.55 16.04 32.46
C VAL A 664 -12.29 17.19 31.80
N GLN A 665 -13.38 17.64 32.40
CA GLN A 665 -14.18 18.74 31.90
C GLN A 665 -13.41 20.06 31.90
N ALA A 666 -12.47 20.27 32.83
CA ALA A 666 -11.69 21.50 32.95
C ALA A 666 -10.91 21.86 31.67
N ASP A 667 -10.52 20.87 30.87
CA ASP A 667 -9.78 21.10 29.61
C ASP A 667 -10.67 21.63 28.48
N SER A 668 -11.94 21.20 28.45
CA SER A 668 -12.86 21.46 27.32
C SER A 668 -13.85 22.58 27.65
N GLU A 669 -14.32 22.62 28.89
CA GLU A 669 -15.34 23.54 29.39
C GLU A 669 -14.94 24.05 30.78
N PRO A 670 -13.87 24.85 30.91
CA PRO A 670 -13.34 25.29 32.21
C PRO A 670 -14.40 26.00 33.06
N GLY A 671 -15.29 26.79 32.44
CA GLY A 671 -16.42 27.42 33.13
C GLY A 671 -17.37 26.41 33.78
N ARG A 672 -17.72 25.32 33.08
CA ARG A 672 -18.61 24.27 33.60
C ARG A 672 -17.93 23.42 34.66
N ALA A 673 -16.66 23.11 34.46
CA ALA A 673 -15.86 22.37 35.42
C ALA A 673 -15.77 23.14 36.75
N ILE A 674 -15.49 24.45 36.70
CA ILE A 674 -15.45 25.31 37.90
C ILE A 674 -16.79 25.31 38.64
N ILE A 675 -17.90 25.46 37.92
CA ILE A 675 -19.25 25.44 38.51
C ILE A 675 -19.52 24.10 39.18
N THR A 676 -19.32 23.01 38.45
CA THR A 676 -19.58 21.64 38.91
C THR A 676 -18.68 21.32 40.11
N PHE A 677 -17.42 21.76 40.07
CA PHE A 677 -16.48 21.59 41.18
C PHE A 677 -16.93 22.36 42.42
N ALA A 678 -17.33 23.63 42.26
CA ALA A 678 -17.83 24.43 43.37
C ALA A 678 -19.09 23.81 44.00
N MET A 679 -20.06 23.37 43.19
CA MET A 679 -21.24 22.68 43.71
C MET A 679 -20.88 21.38 44.44
N LEU A 680 -20.01 20.56 43.84
CA LEU A 680 -19.54 19.31 44.44
C LEU A 680 -18.84 19.53 45.79
N LEU A 681 -18.05 20.61 45.91
CA LEU A 681 -17.41 20.96 47.18
C LEU A 681 -18.42 21.50 48.21
N THR A 682 -19.42 22.26 47.77
CA THR A 682 -20.47 22.83 48.65
C THR A 682 -21.34 21.73 49.25
N ASP A 683 -21.79 20.78 48.44
CA ASP A 683 -22.70 19.70 48.87
C ASP A 683 -22.09 18.77 49.92
N ARG A 684 -20.75 18.66 49.95
CA ARG A 684 -20.05 17.69 50.80
C ARG A 684 -19.60 18.25 52.16
N ASN A 685 -19.70 19.55 52.42
CA ASN A 685 -19.43 20.26 53.70
C ASN A 685 -18.10 19.95 54.45
N SER A 686 -17.25 19.03 53.97
CA SER A 686 -16.12 18.44 54.69
C SER A 686 -14.85 18.33 53.84
N THR A 687 -14.70 19.21 52.84
CA THR A 687 -13.60 19.16 51.87
C THR A 687 -12.28 19.66 52.46
N THR A 688 -11.17 18.99 52.13
CA THR A 688 -9.82 19.42 52.55
C THR A 688 -9.39 20.72 51.87
N GLN A 689 -8.46 21.44 52.52
CA GLN A 689 -7.98 22.74 52.05
C GLN A 689 -7.34 22.69 50.65
N CYS A 690 -6.74 21.56 50.25
CA CYS A 690 -6.08 21.45 48.95
C CYS A 690 -7.06 21.55 47.76
N TRP A 691 -8.29 21.02 47.90
CA TRP A 691 -9.31 21.12 46.84
C TRP A 691 -9.90 22.53 46.75
N LYS A 692 -10.09 23.21 47.90
CA LYS A 692 -10.44 24.63 47.94
C LYS A 692 -9.35 25.51 47.29
N ASP A 693 -8.09 25.22 47.59
CA ASP A 693 -6.94 25.92 47.00
C ASP A 693 -6.85 25.69 45.48
N LEU A 694 -7.18 24.48 44.99
CA LEU A 694 -7.24 24.16 43.56
C LEU A 694 -8.38 24.92 42.85
N LEU A 695 -9.60 24.93 43.41
CA LEU A 695 -10.73 25.69 42.86
C LEU A 695 -10.43 27.20 42.85
N TYR A 696 -9.82 27.72 43.91
CA TYR A 696 -9.42 29.12 43.97
C TYR A 696 -8.39 29.45 42.89
N LYS A 697 -7.41 28.57 42.66
CA LYS A 697 -6.42 28.73 41.60
C LYS A 697 -7.06 28.75 40.21
N TRP A 698 -8.05 27.91 39.94
CA TRP A 698 -8.80 27.94 38.68
C TRP A 698 -9.55 29.26 38.49
N LEU A 699 -10.20 29.77 39.55
CA LEU A 699 -10.87 31.07 39.53
C LEU A 699 -9.87 32.23 39.29
N GLU A 700 -8.68 32.16 39.88
CA GLU A 700 -7.61 33.16 39.70
C GLU A 700 -7.03 33.13 38.28
N GLN A 701 -6.73 31.94 37.75
CA GLN A 701 -6.19 31.78 36.39
C GLN A 701 -7.16 32.31 35.32
N MET A 702 -8.46 32.07 35.48
CA MET A 702 -9.50 32.62 34.59
C MET A 702 -9.63 34.15 34.70
N THR A 703 -9.22 34.74 35.82
CA THR A 703 -9.27 36.19 36.04
C THR A 703 -8.00 36.89 35.53
N ALA A 704 -6.85 36.21 35.53
CA ALA A 704 -5.54 36.78 35.23
C ALA A 704 -5.16 36.78 33.73
N GLY A 705 -5.90 36.10 32.86
CA GLY A 705 -5.62 36.07 31.42
C GLY A 705 -5.80 37.45 30.76
N GLU A 706 -4.73 38.01 30.20
CA GLU A 706 -4.68 39.35 29.56
C GLU A 706 -5.54 39.48 28.28
N MET A 707 -6.19 38.41 27.83
CA MET A 707 -7.14 38.44 26.72
C MET A 707 -8.57 38.25 27.22
N ASP A 708 -9.25 39.34 27.62
CA ASP A 708 -10.71 39.54 27.78
C ASP A 708 -11.59 38.40 28.38
N GLN A 709 -10.98 37.34 28.93
CA GLN A 709 -11.62 36.12 29.42
C GLN A 709 -11.93 36.19 30.92
N SER A 710 -11.64 37.32 31.59
CA SER A 710 -12.00 37.55 32.99
C SER A 710 -13.52 37.55 33.23
N ALA A 711 -14.31 37.68 32.16
CA ALA A 711 -15.76 37.51 32.16
C ALA A 711 -16.20 36.04 32.05
N ALA A 712 -15.32 35.08 31.68
CA ALA A 712 -15.74 33.77 31.17
C ALA A 712 -16.55 32.92 32.16
N VAL A 713 -16.24 32.91 33.47
CA VAL A 713 -17.04 32.10 34.43
C VAL A 713 -18.37 32.77 34.74
N ILE A 714 -18.39 34.10 34.91
CA ILE A 714 -19.60 34.88 35.14
C ILE A 714 -20.51 34.81 33.90
N GLU A 715 -19.95 35.03 32.73
CA GLU A 715 -20.62 34.94 31.44
C GLU A 715 -21.09 33.52 31.14
N TYR A 716 -20.26 32.51 31.37
CA TYR A 716 -20.64 31.12 31.17
C TYR A 716 -21.78 30.73 32.11
N SER A 717 -21.69 31.05 33.40
CA SER A 717 -22.76 30.77 34.35
C SER A 717 -24.06 31.51 33.99
N LEU A 718 -24.00 32.76 33.55
CA LEU A 718 -25.19 33.50 33.09
C LEU A 718 -25.82 32.95 31.82
N ARG A 719 -25.02 32.44 30.88
CA ARG A 719 -25.53 31.82 29.65
C ARG A 719 -26.12 30.43 29.88
N THR A 720 -25.64 29.71 30.90
CA THR A 720 -25.99 28.29 31.11
C THR A 720 -26.99 28.05 32.23
N MET A 721 -27.10 28.97 33.18
CA MET A 721 -28.03 28.89 34.29
C MET A 721 -29.20 29.82 34.07
N LYS A 722 -30.39 29.37 34.47
CA LYS A 722 -31.54 30.27 34.59
C LYS A 722 -31.29 31.29 35.70
N ALA A 723 -31.94 32.44 35.62
CA ALA A 723 -31.78 33.53 36.58
C ALA A 723 -31.88 33.07 38.04
N ALA A 724 -32.84 32.19 38.36
CA ALA A 724 -33.00 31.65 39.72
C ALA A 724 -31.85 30.72 40.15
N GLU A 725 -31.36 29.87 39.24
CA GLU A 725 -30.25 28.94 39.48
C GLU A 725 -28.93 29.70 39.66
N TRP A 726 -28.71 30.73 38.83
CA TRP A 726 -27.54 31.59 38.89
C TRP A 726 -27.43 32.33 40.22
N LEU A 727 -28.53 32.90 40.71
CA LEU A 727 -28.58 33.56 42.02
C LEU A 727 -28.26 32.58 43.16
N CYS A 728 -28.62 31.29 43.04
CA CYS A 728 -28.30 30.25 44.01
C CYS A 728 -26.81 29.84 43.96
N PHE A 729 -26.24 29.72 42.75
CA PHE A 729 -24.83 29.40 42.55
C PHE A 729 -23.90 30.44 43.19
N ILE A 730 -24.17 31.73 42.99
CA ILE A 730 -23.37 32.81 43.57
C ILE A 730 -23.34 32.76 45.11
N ARG A 731 -24.46 32.42 45.76
CA ARG A 731 -24.52 32.22 47.22
C ARG A 731 -23.71 31.01 47.71
N SER A 732 -23.64 29.96 46.89
CA SER A 732 -22.86 28.76 47.20
C SER A 732 -21.35 29.07 47.19
N LEU A 733 -20.90 29.88 46.23
CA LEU A 733 -19.53 30.38 46.17
C LEU A 733 -19.18 31.28 47.37
N GLU A 734 -20.10 32.18 47.76
CA GLU A 734 -19.93 33.00 48.97
C GLU A 734 -19.71 32.12 50.21
N THR A 735 -20.49 31.04 50.35
CA THR A 735 -20.40 30.10 51.47
C THR A 735 -19.06 29.35 51.50
N LEU A 736 -18.58 28.85 50.36
CA LEU A 736 -17.34 28.06 50.25
C LEU A 736 -16.06 28.80 50.67
N PHE A 737 -16.06 30.12 50.48
CA PHE A 737 -14.90 30.98 50.71
C PHE A 737 -15.07 31.94 51.90
N THR A 738 -16.10 31.74 52.73
CA THR A 738 -16.36 32.55 53.95
C THR A 738 -15.17 32.55 54.92
N ASP A 739 -14.38 31.47 54.94
CA ASP A 739 -13.20 31.24 55.80
C ASP A 739 -11.93 31.95 55.31
N ARG A 740 -11.91 32.50 54.09
CA ARG A 740 -10.83 33.38 53.61
C ARG A 740 -11.18 34.83 53.94
N ILE A 741 -10.75 35.26 55.12
CA ILE A 741 -10.93 36.63 55.65
C ILE A 741 -10.51 37.67 54.58
N TRP A 742 -11.45 38.55 54.16
CA TRP A 742 -11.33 39.53 53.07
C TRP A 742 -10.39 40.74 53.35
N ASP A 743 -9.45 40.62 54.27
CA ASP A 743 -8.84 41.77 54.97
C ASP A 743 -7.49 42.27 54.42
N THR A 744 -7.20 42.06 53.13
CA THR A 744 -5.96 42.63 52.54
C THR A 744 -6.24 43.35 51.23
N GLU A 745 -6.05 44.67 51.23
CA GLU A 745 -6.25 45.58 50.08
C GLU A 745 -5.33 45.27 48.87
N GLU A 746 -4.38 44.34 49.00
CA GLU A 746 -3.37 44.05 47.97
C GLU A 746 -3.70 42.86 47.04
N ARG A 747 -4.68 41.99 47.35
CA ARG A 747 -5.01 40.83 46.49
C ARG A 747 -6.22 41.10 45.60
N LYS A 748 -6.03 40.97 44.28
CA LYS A 748 -7.14 40.98 43.31
C LYS A 748 -7.99 39.72 43.51
N PHE A 749 -9.23 39.88 43.97
CA PHE A 749 -10.18 38.79 44.05
C PHE A 749 -10.64 38.35 42.65
N PRO A 750 -10.96 37.06 42.44
CA PRO A 750 -11.67 36.62 41.24
C PRO A 750 -12.95 37.44 41.03
N SER A 751 -13.26 37.79 39.79
CA SER A 751 -14.38 38.68 39.42
C SER A 751 -15.73 38.23 40.01
N ILE A 752 -15.98 36.92 40.06
CA ILE A 752 -17.23 36.33 40.56
C ILE A 752 -17.39 36.41 42.08
N LEU A 753 -16.29 36.63 42.82
CA LEU A 753 -16.27 36.76 44.28
C LEU A 753 -16.20 38.24 44.72
N GLN A 754 -16.41 39.19 43.82
CA GLN A 754 -16.37 40.61 44.16
C GLN A 754 -17.52 40.99 45.12
N PRO A 755 -17.24 41.70 46.23
CA PRO A 755 -18.27 42.08 47.21
C PRO A 755 -19.46 42.87 46.63
N ARG A 756 -19.23 43.68 45.59
CA ARG A 756 -20.27 44.48 44.93
C ARG A 756 -21.31 43.61 44.21
N LEU A 757 -20.88 42.54 43.56
CA LEU A 757 -21.75 41.60 42.85
C LEU A 757 -22.64 40.83 43.82
N LEU A 758 -22.06 40.33 44.92
CA LEU A 758 -22.78 39.61 45.98
C LEU A 758 -23.91 40.47 46.60
N SER A 759 -23.66 41.77 46.80
CA SER A 759 -24.66 42.72 47.30
C SER A 759 -25.80 43.01 46.31
N TRP A 760 -25.52 43.04 45.01
CA TRP A 760 -26.53 43.25 43.96
C TRP A 760 -27.44 42.03 43.80
N VAL A 761 -26.86 40.84 43.74
CA VAL A 761 -27.55 39.54 43.69
C VAL A 761 -28.60 39.43 44.80
N THR A 762 -28.25 39.89 46.00
CA THR A 762 -29.16 39.90 47.15
C THR A 762 -30.42 40.78 46.93
N GLN A 763 -30.31 41.88 46.19
CA GLN A 763 -31.43 42.81 45.94
C GLN A 763 -32.35 42.36 44.80
N VAL A 764 -31.76 41.88 43.70
CA VAL A 764 -32.50 41.37 42.53
C VAL A 764 -33.25 40.07 42.84
N SER A 765 -32.76 39.28 43.81
CA SER A 765 -33.41 38.05 44.29
C SER A 765 -34.87 38.25 44.77
N ARG A 766 -35.37 39.48 44.94
CA ARG A 766 -36.78 39.76 45.29
C ARG A 766 -37.74 39.66 44.10
N TYR A 767 -37.25 39.82 42.88
CA TYR A 767 -38.04 39.80 41.65
C TYR A 767 -37.93 38.48 40.88
N THR A 768 -37.55 37.38 41.55
CA THR A 768 -37.31 36.08 40.89
C THR A 768 -38.49 35.61 40.05
N GLY A 769 -39.74 35.85 40.48
CA GLY A 769 -40.95 35.51 39.70
C GLY A 769 -41.03 36.27 38.37
N THR A 770 -40.89 37.60 38.41
CA THR A 770 -40.88 38.47 37.22
C THR A 770 -39.73 38.13 36.28
N LEU A 771 -38.53 37.89 36.83
CA LEU A 771 -37.35 37.49 36.06
C LEU A 771 -37.54 36.14 35.37
N THR A 772 -38.22 35.18 36.01
CA THR A 772 -38.48 33.86 35.42
C THR A 772 -39.44 33.97 34.22
N ARG A 773 -40.47 34.83 34.29
CA ARG A 773 -41.38 35.06 33.16
C ARG A 773 -40.71 35.83 32.03
N LEU A 774 -39.94 36.86 32.38
CA LEU A 774 -39.16 37.63 31.41
C LEU A 774 -38.14 36.73 30.69
N GLU A 775 -37.43 35.88 31.43
CA GLU A 775 -36.51 34.88 30.90
C GLU A 775 -37.23 33.83 30.04
N ALA A 776 -38.45 33.42 30.40
CA ALA A 776 -39.26 32.52 29.58
C ALA A 776 -39.68 33.17 28.24
N ALA A 777 -39.91 34.48 28.22
CA ALA A 777 -40.29 35.23 27.02
C ALA A 777 -39.11 35.63 26.13
N LEU A 778 -37.97 36.01 26.74
CA LEU A 778 -36.79 36.51 26.04
C LEU A 778 -35.69 35.46 25.81
N GLY A 779 -35.69 34.37 26.57
CA GLY A 779 -34.59 33.41 26.61
C GLY A 779 -33.31 34.00 27.23
N ASP A 780 -32.15 33.53 26.75
CA ASP A 780 -30.82 34.04 27.10
C ASP A 780 -30.53 35.36 26.37
N HIS A 781 -31.18 36.43 26.80
CA HIS A 781 -31.09 37.75 26.17
C HIS A 781 -30.11 38.66 26.94
N GLU A 782 -29.39 39.53 26.22
CA GLU A 782 -28.49 40.54 26.81
C GLU A 782 -29.18 41.36 27.92
N ALA A 783 -30.46 41.66 27.77
CA ALA A 783 -31.31 42.33 28.75
C ALA A 783 -31.31 41.61 30.12
N MET A 784 -31.43 40.28 30.14
CA MET A 784 -31.37 39.49 31.37
C MET A 784 -30.00 39.59 32.04
N ARG A 785 -28.94 39.57 31.24
CA ARG A 785 -27.55 39.73 31.72
C ARG A 785 -27.32 41.13 32.29
N CYS A 786 -27.85 42.17 31.64
CA CYS A 786 -27.81 43.54 32.14
C CYS A 786 -28.48 43.65 33.51
N ILE A 787 -29.64 43.02 33.69
CA ILE A 787 -30.36 43.03 34.96
C ILE A 787 -29.60 42.25 36.05
N LEU A 788 -29.01 41.10 35.74
CA LEU A 788 -28.31 40.26 36.73
C LEU A 788 -26.91 40.79 37.12
N LEU A 789 -26.23 41.54 36.26
CA LEU A 789 -24.86 42.04 36.50
C LEU A 789 -24.75 43.49 37.00
N CYS A 790 -25.80 44.30 36.89
CA CYS A 790 -25.68 45.75 37.11
C CYS A 790 -25.38 46.12 38.58
N SER A 791 -24.17 46.59 38.85
CA SER A 791 -23.81 47.16 40.17
C SER A 791 -23.58 48.69 40.16
N GLU A 792 -23.86 49.36 39.04
CA GLU A 792 -23.65 50.80 38.86
C GLU A 792 -24.88 51.65 39.25
N GLY A 793 -24.64 52.74 39.98
CA GLY A 793 -25.66 53.42 40.80
C GLY A 793 -26.88 54.01 40.06
N PHE A 794 -26.72 54.61 38.88
CA PHE A 794 -27.83 55.28 38.18
C PHE A 794 -28.76 54.27 37.47
N TRP A 795 -28.16 53.23 36.89
CA TRP A 795 -28.84 52.12 36.20
C TRP A 795 -29.68 51.29 37.15
N LYS A 796 -29.17 51.10 38.36
CA LYS A 796 -29.84 50.36 39.42
C LYS A 796 -31.28 50.82 39.65
N LYS A 797 -31.57 52.12 39.59
CA LYS A 797 -32.94 52.65 39.82
C LYS A 797 -33.87 52.37 38.64
N ASN A 798 -33.40 52.57 37.41
CA ASN A 798 -34.21 52.39 36.21
C ASN A 798 -34.52 50.90 35.96
N LEU A 799 -33.56 50.00 36.21
CA LEU A 799 -33.79 48.55 36.12
C LEU A 799 -34.83 48.05 37.14
N LEU A 800 -34.86 48.62 38.34
CA LEU A 800 -35.89 48.30 39.33
C LEU A 800 -37.28 48.79 38.89
N ASN A 801 -37.38 50.00 38.32
CA ASN A 801 -38.63 50.54 37.78
C ASN A 801 -39.15 49.75 36.55
N LEU A 802 -38.23 49.25 35.72
CA LEU A 802 -38.54 48.35 34.60
C LEU A 802 -39.14 47.04 35.10
N LEU A 803 -38.50 46.40 36.09
CA LEU A 803 -39.02 45.17 36.70
C LEU A 803 -40.39 45.38 37.35
N GLU A 804 -40.62 46.53 37.98
CA GLU A 804 -41.93 46.91 38.53
C GLU A 804 -42.98 47.13 37.42
N SER A 805 -42.62 47.71 36.27
CA SER A 805 -43.53 47.93 35.14
C SER A 805 -43.94 46.64 34.45
N LEU A 806 -43.01 45.68 34.32
CA LEU A 806 -43.30 44.33 33.84
C LEU A 806 -44.22 43.55 34.80
N GLU A 807 -43.99 43.66 36.11
CA GLU A 807 -44.85 43.05 37.11
C GLU A 807 -46.31 43.55 37.00
N ARG A 808 -46.52 44.83 36.66
CA ARG A 808 -47.87 45.42 36.45
C ARG A 808 -48.52 45.09 35.09
N ALA A 809 -47.74 44.60 34.13
CA ALA A 809 -48.21 44.22 32.80
C ALA A 809 -48.68 42.76 32.71
N GLU A 810 -48.41 41.97 33.75
CA GLU A 810 -48.74 40.54 33.81
C GLU A 810 -50.22 40.27 33.48
N GLY A 811 -50.45 39.44 32.46
CA GLY A 811 -51.77 39.02 31.97
C GLY A 811 -52.45 39.98 31.00
N LYS A 812 -51.81 41.08 30.56
CA LYS A 812 -52.39 42.05 29.61
C LYS A 812 -51.94 41.79 28.17
N PRO A 813 -52.70 42.23 27.13
CA PRO A 813 -52.28 42.10 25.72
C PRO A 813 -50.90 42.71 25.42
N ALA A 814 -50.52 43.77 26.15
CA ALA A 814 -49.23 44.44 26.01
C ALA A 814 -48.04 43.61 26.53
N GLU A 815 -48.24 42.61 27.39
CA GLU A 815 -47.17 41.87 28.08
C GLU A 815 -46.15 41.25 27.09
N SER A 816 -46.64 40.63 26.01
CA SER A 816 -45.80 40.00 24.99
C SER A 816 -44.89 41.02 24.27
N LEU A 817 -45.45 42.18 23.88
CA LEU A 817 -44.71 43.24 23.21
C LEU A 817 -43.77 43.96 24.20
N MET A 818 -44.18 44.13 25.46
CA MET A 818 -43.35 44.69 26.52
C MET A 818 -42.13 43.80 26.82
N HIS A 819 -42.28 42.47 26.81
CA HIS A 819 -41.13 41.58 26.86
C HIS A 819 -40.18 41.83 25.67
N LYS A 820 -40.69 41.89 24.43
CA LYS A 820 -39.87 42.21 23.24
C LYS A 820 -39.14 43.56 23.37
N VAL A 821 -39.79 44.57 23.93
CA VAL A 821 -39.22 45.90 24.22
C VAL A 821 -38.10 45.82 25.25
N VAL A 822 -38.29 45.09 26.35
CA VAL A 822 -37.21 44.85 27.33
C VAL A 822 -36.04 44.12 26.71
N GLY A 823 -36.27 43.26 25.72
CA GLY A 823 -35.22 42.67 24.91
C GLY A 823 -34.27 43.70 24.30
N LYS A 824 -34.71 44.92 24.00
CA LYS A 824 -33.82 45.97 23.46
C LYS A 824 -32.88 46.57 24.49
N LEU A 825 -33.02 46.27 25.78
CA LEU A 825 -32.11 46.75 26.82
C LEU A 825 -30.68 46.24 26.55
N SER A 826 -29.73 47.17 26.40
CA SER A 826 -28.32 46.84 26.21
C SER A 826 -27.41 47.63 27.14
N ALA A 827 -26.40 46.93 27.68
CA ALA A 827 -25.35 47.52 28.50
C ALA A 827 -24.52 48.55 27.71
N THR A 828 -24.44 48.37 26.39
CA THR A 828 -23.59 49.17 25.50
C THR A 828 -24.25 50.48 25.08
N SER A 829 -25.56 50.44 24.77
CA SER A 829 -26.30 51.60 24.26
C SER A 829 -26.83 52.52 25.35
N LYS A 830 -26.87 52.06 26.61
CA LYS A 830 -27.42 52.80 27.75
C LYS A 830 -28.86 53.30 27.51
N ASN A 831 -29.67 52.46 26.87
CA ASN A 831 -31.04 52.79 26.48
C ASN A 831 -32.10 52.42 27.53
N ASP A 832 -31.71 52.38 28.81
CA ASP A 832 -32.59 51.99 29.90
C ASP A 832 -33.77 52.97 30.06
N TRP A 833 -33.57 54.24 29.71
CA TRP A 833 -34.63 55.24 29.70
C TRP A 833 -35.66 55.00 28.57
N GLU A 834 -35.20 54.84 27.32
CA GLU A 834 -36.05 54.64 26.14
C GLU A 834 -36.86 53.35 26.23
N VAL A 835 -36.26 52.29 26.77
CA VAL A 835 -36.98 51.04 27.07
C VAL A 835 -38.04 51.29 28.13
N THR A 836 -37.70 51.96 29.24
CA THR A 836 -38.67 52.25 30.32
C THR A 836 -39.82 53.14 29.84
N ASP A 837 -39.53 54.12 28.98
CA ASP A 837 -40.52 55.04 28.41
C ASP A 837 -41.46 54.33 27.41
N CYS A 838 -40.90 53.49 26.52
CA CYS A 838 -41.70 52.67 25.61
C CYS A 838 -42.64 51.71 26.36
N LEU A 839 -42.16 51.06 27.42
CA LEU A 839 -42.98 50.21 28.29
C LEU A 839 -44.12 51.00 28.94
N PHE A 840 -43.87 52.24 29.35
CA PHE A 840 -44.90 53.09 29.95
C PHE A 840 -46.02 53.44 28.96
N HIS A 841 -45.68 53.71 27.69
CA HIS A 841 -46.66 54.01 26.65
C HIS A 841 -47.42 52.76 26.17
N LEU A 842 -46.74 51.63 26.00
CA LEU A 842 -47.39 50.35 25.64
C LEU A 842 -48.36 49.85 26.72
N LEU A 843 -48.07 50.09 28.00
CA LEU A 843 -48.96 49.73 29.10
C LEU A 843 -50.30 50.50 29.06
N LYS A 844 -50.36 51.61 28.32
CA LYS A 844 -51.55 52.48 28.18
C LYS A 844 -52.27 52.35 26.83
N ALA A 845 -51.70 51.66 25.84
CA ALA A 845 -52.28 51.52 24.50
C ALA A 845 -53.42 50.48 24.47
N GLU A 846 -54.37 50.66 23.55
CA GLU A 846 -55.45 49.69 23.29
C GLU A 846 -54.97 48.52 22.42
N ALA A 847 -55.80 47.47 22.27
CA ALA A 847 -55.41 46.22 21.60
C ALA A 847 -55.09 46.40 20.11
N GLU A 848 -55.80 47.28 19.41
CA GLU A 848 -55.59 47.56 17.99
C GLU A 848 -54.24 48.29 17.78
N GLY A 849 -53.97 49.34 18.55
CA GLY A 849 -52.66 49.99 18.60
C GLY A 849 -51.50 49.04 18.93
N ILE A 850 -51.69 48.09 19.86
CA ILE A 850 -50.67 47.06 20.15
C ILE A 850 -50.40 46.17 18.93
N GLN A 851 -51.42 45.79 18.17
CA GLN A 851 -51.27 44.96 16.97
C GLN A 851 -50.53 45.70 15.85
N VAL A 852 -50.77 47.01 15.69
CA VAL A 852 -50.05 47.86 14.75
C VAL A 852 -48.58 47.99 15.16
N CYS A 853 -48.30 48.29 16.43
CA CYS A 853 -46.95 48.31 16.98
C CYS A 853 -46.23 46.97 16.78
N GLU A 854 -46.93 45.84 16.92
CA GLU A 854 -46.35 44.51 16.69
C GLU A 854 -46.03 44.25 15.21
N LYS A 855 -46.87 44.70 14.27
CA LYS A 855 -46.57 44.60 12.82
C LYS A 855 -45.36 45.45 12.43
N ILE A 856 -45.27 46.67 12.95
CA ILE A 856 -44.13 47.57 12.75
C ILE A 856 -42.87 46.98 13.38
N TRP A 857 -42.99 46.44 14.60
CA TRP A 857 -41.91 45.75 15.28
C TRP A 857 -41.39 44.60 14.42
N ASN A 858 -42.27 43.71 13.94
CA ASN A 858 -41.88 42.57 13.12
C ASN A 858 -41.22 43.04 11.81
N ALA A 859 -41.79 44.03 11.12
CA ALA A 859 -41.22 44.58 9.88
C ALA A 859 -39.81 45.14 10.09
N SER A 860 -39.59 45.89 11.17
CA SER A 860 -38.28 46.45 11.53
C SER A 860 -37.21 45.38 11.83
N GLN A 861 -37.64 44.18 12.21
CA GLN A 861 -36.76 43.07 12.54
C GLN A 861 -36.53 42.13 11.34
N GLY A 862 -36.96 42.53 10.13
CA GLY A 862 -36.85 41.71 8.91
C GLY A 862 -37.88 40.58 8.88
N PHE A 863 -39.06 40.80 9.46
CA PHE A 863 -40.15 39.84 9.44
C PHE A 863 -41.42 40.48 8.92
N LEU A 864 -41.84 40.02 7.75
CA LEU A 864 -43.14 40.35 7.21
C LEU A 864 -43.75 39.06 6.67
N GLU A 865 -44.90 38.66 7.20
CA GLU A 865 -45.58 37.45 6.76
C GLU A 865 -46.24 37.73 5.40
N ILE A 866 -45.69 37.13 4.33
CA ILE A 866 -46.19 37.28 2.96
C ILE A 866 -46.77 35.94 2.50
N PRO A 867 -48.09 35.84 2.30
CA PRO A 867 -48.73 34.59 1.87
C PRO A 867 -48.17 34.09 0.52
N GLY A 868 -47.79 32.81 0.44
CA GLY A 868 -47.46 32.14 -0.84
C GLY A 868 -45.97 31.98 -1.16
N LEU A 869 -45.04 32.62 -0.43
CA LEU A 869 -43.61 32.28 -0.51
C LEU A 869 -43.32 31.11 0.42
N ALA A 870 -42.69 30.07 -0.12
CA ALA A 870 -42.17 28.99 0.69
C ALA A 870 -41.14 29.57 1.68
N VAL A 871 -41.30 29.22 2.96
CA VAL A 871 -40.29 29.46 4.01
C VAL A 871 -38.99 28.84 3.51
N GLN A 872 -38.05 29.67 3.03
CA GLN A 872 -36.71 29.22 2.72
C GLN A 872 -36.08 28.77 4.04
N SER A 873 -36.26 27.50 4.38
CA SER A 873 -35.58 26.93 5.53
C SER A 873 -34.09 27.02 5.22
N GLN A 874 -33.33 27.71 6.06
CA GLN A 874 -31.87 27.81 6.00
C GLN A 874 -31.16 26.45 6.23
N ALA A 875 -31.81 25.34 5.88
CA ALA A 875 -31.22 24.00 5.90
C ALA A 875 -30.30 23.75 4.68
N ALA A 876 -30.38 24.56 3.62
CA ALA A 876 -29.59 24.35 2.40
C ALA A 876 -28.14 24.86 2.49
N GLU A 877 -27.81 25.81 3.36
CA GLU A 877 -26.42 26.30 3.52
C GLU A 877 -25.60 25.57 4.58
N ARG A 878 -26.21 24.69 5.39
CA ARG A 878 -25.47 23.86 6.37
C ARG A 878 -25.19 22.42 5.92
N SER A 879 -25.53 22.05 4.68
CA SER A 879 -25.43 20.67 4.19
C SER A 879 -24.25 20.39 3.22
N ALA A 880 -23.25 21.28 3.15
CA ALA A 880 -22.04 21.07 2.33
C ALA A 880 -20.80 20.56 3.12
N SER A 881 -20.95 20.16 4.38
CA SER A 881 -19.81 19.74 5.22
C SER A 881 -20.06 18.50 6.07
N SER A 882 -20.69 17.44 5.55
CA SER A 882 -20.53 16.09 6.13
C SER A 882 -21.06 15.01 5.19
N ARG A 883 -20.17 14.40 4.37
CA ARG A 883 -20.20 12.98 3.97
C ARG A 883 -19.03 12.63 3.06
N ARG A 884 -17.97 12.04 3.63
CA ARG A 884 -17.20 10.94 3.03
C ARG A 884 -16.98 9.92 4.15
N SER A 885 -17.81 8.88 4.19
CA SER A 885 -17.64 7.60 3.49
C SER A 885 -16.84 6.62 4.34
N PHE A 886 -17.48 5.56 4.82
CA PHE A 886 -16.79 4.29 4.97
C PHE A 886 -17.72 3.12 4.61
N VAL A 887 -17.34 2.47 3.50
CA VAL A 887 -17.78 1.15 3.10
C VAL A 887 -16.89 0.13 3.82
N GLY A 888 -17.53 -0.76 4.57
CA GLY A 888 -17.22 -2.19 4.67
C GLY A 888 -15.83 -2.65 5.16
N LYS A 889 -15.83 -3.34 6.30
CA LYS A 889 -15.29 -4.71 6.42
C LYS A 889 -15.86 -5.42 7.65
N LEU A 890 -16.72 -6.40 7.38
CA LEU A 890 -17.07 -7.52 8.26
C LEU A 890 -15.81 -8.37 8.52
N VAL A 891 -15.56 -8.87 9.75
CA VAL A 891 -15.72 -10.27 10.24
C VAL A 891 -15.53 -10.27 11.81
N PRO A 892 -15.70 -11.36 12.58
CA PRO A 892 -16.82 -11.54 13.51
C PRO A 892 -16.39 -11.64 14.99
N ILE A 893 -17.20 -11.16 15.94
CA ILE A 893 -16.99 -11.50 17.37
C ILE A 893 -18.26 -12.03 18.00
N ARG A 894 -18.06 -13.19 18.61
CA ARG A 894 -18.96 -14.09 19.31
C ARG A 894 -19.85 -13.40 20.35
N SER A 895 -21.11 -13.81 20.30
CA SER A 895 -22.07 -13.79 21.40
C SER A 895 -21.60 -14.65 22.58
N THR A 896 -21.62 -14.10 23.79
CA THR A 896 -21.80 -14.86 25.02
C THR A 896 -22.86 -14.20 25.89
N ILE A 897 -23.79 -15.06 26.28
CA ILE A 897 -24.96 -14.92 27.12
C ILE A 897 -24.57 -14.40 28.52
N SER A 898 -25.34 -13.48 29.09
CA SER A 898 -25.68 -13.51 30.52
C SER A 898 -26.89 -12.63 30.82
N SER A 899 -27.56 -12.98 31.91
CA SER A 899 -29.00 -12.97 32.14
C SER A 899 -29.46 -11.93 33.18
N GLN A 900 -30.57 -11.25 32.86
CA GLN A 900 -31.68 -10.80 33.76
C GLN A 900 -31.37 -9.86 34.96
N PRO A 901 -32.39 -9.26 35.65
CA PRO A 901 -33.83 -9.16 35.37
C PRO A 901 -34.44 -7.73 35.50
N ASN A 902 -35.65 -7.60 34.91
CA ASN A 902 -36.83 -6.81 35.31
C ASN A 902 -36.68 -5.66 36.32
N THR A 903 -37.25 -4.49 35.98
CA THR A 903 -38.34 -3.89 36.78
C THR A 903 -39.08 -2.75 36.05
N SER A 904 -40.41 -2.84 36.13
CA SER A 904 -41.39 -1.77 36.29
C SER A 904 -41.69 -0.78 35.15
N ASN A 905 -42.76 -1.11 34.42
CA ASN A 905 -43.96 -0.29 34.24
C ASN A 905 -43.85 1.20 34.63
N ARG A 906 -43.93 2.09 33.62
CA ARG A 906 -44.54 3.40 33.80
C ARG A 906 -45.32 3.79 32.54
N ALA A 907 -46.64 3.89 32.73
CA ALA A 907 -47.62 4.30 31.74
C ALA A 907 -47.25 5.67 31.14
N THR A 908 -47.25 5.73 29.82
CA THR A 908 -47.18 6.97 29.04
C THR A 908 -48.59 7.58 28.99
N PRO A 909 -48.83 8.80 29.48
CA PRO A 909 -50.08 9.50 29.22
C PRO A 909 -50.10 9.93 27.77
N GLN A 910 -51.17 9.57 27.05
CA GLN A 910 -51.50 10.15 25.76
C GLN A 910 -51.67 11.66 25.91
N SER A 911 -50.79 12.43 25.28
CA SER A 911 -50.98 13.85 25.04
C SER A 911 -52.09 14.05 24.00
N PRO A 912 -53.00 15.04 24.17
CA PRO A 912 -53.99 15.38 23.16
C PRO A 912 -53.31 15.90 21.89
N PRO A 913 -53.98 15.84 20.71
CA PRO A 913 -53.41 16.32 19.47
C PRO A 913 -53.08 17.81 19.59
N CYS A 914 -51.78 18.13 19.57
CA CYS A 914 -51.32 19.51 19.40
C CYS A 914 -51.92 20.07 18.11
N ALA A 915 -52.61 21.20 18.23
CA ALA A 915 -52.90 22.07 17.10
C ALA A 915 -51.60 22.35 16.33
N PRO A 916 -51.65 22.50 14.99
CA PRO A 916 -50.46 22.73 14.18
C PRO A 916 -49.75 23.99 14.71
N THR A 917 -48.59 23.80 15.34
CA THR A 917 -47.69 24.86 15.74
C THR A 917 -47.27 25.57 14.45
N ALA A 918 -47.62 26.84 14.31
CA ALA A 918 -47.18 27.68 13.20
C ALA A 918 -45.65 27.51 13.05
N GLY A 919 -45.21 27.06 11.88
CA GLY A 919 -43.80 26.85 11.60
C GLY A 919 -43.01 28.14 11.78
N PRO A 920 -41.69 28.06 12.00
CA PRO A 920 -40.84 29.24 12.14
C PRO A 920 -41.00 30.14 10.91
N LEU A 921 -41.58 31.32 11.13
CA LEU A 921 -41.77 32.37 10.12
C LEU A 921 -40.41 32.76 9.54
N SER A 922 -40.26 32.74 8.21
CA SER A 922 -38.98 33.05 7.57
C SER A 922 -38.69 34.55 7.65
N LYS A 923 -37.46 34.91 8.03
CA LYS A 923 -36.96 36.28 7.88
C LYS A 923 -36.83 36.61 6.40
N VAL A 924 -37.52 37.64 5.94
CA VAL A 924 -37.25 38.28 4.66
C VAL A 924 -36.54 39.58 5.00
N ASP A 925 -35.39 39.87 4.40
CA ASP A 925 -34.62 41.08 4.75
C ASP A 925 -35.38 42.34 4.29
N VAL A 926 -36.27 42.85 5.16
CA VAL A 926 -37.13 43.99 4.90
C VAL A 926 -36.31 45.26 5.05
N PRO A 927 -36.13 46.08 4.00
CA PRO A 927 -35.43 47.35 4.12
C PRO A 927 -36.12 48.26 5.14
N PRO A 928 -35.37 49.03 5.96
CA PRO A 928 -35.95 49.96 6.93
C PRO A 928 -36.99 50.90 6.32
N SER A 929 -36.77 51.28 5.06
CA SER A 929 -37.66 52.11 4.23
C SER A 929 -39.09 51.55 4.12
N VAL A 930 -39.28 50.22 4.20
CA VAL A 930 -40.62 49.60 4.22
C VAL A 930 -41.31 49.85 5.58
N ALA A 931 -40.59 49.68 6.69
CA ALA A 931 -41.13 49.94 8.03
C ALA A 931 -41.37 51.45 8.26
N GLU A 932 -40.50 52.32 7.74
CA GLU A 932 -40.68 53.78 7.74
C GLU A 932 -41.95 54.20 6.97
N VAL A 933 -42.21 53.57 5.81
CA VAL A 933 -43.47 53.79 5.06
C VAL A 933 -44.67 53.30 5.87
N MET A 934 -44.59 52.14 6.52
CA MET A 934 -45.67 51.63 7.38
C MET A 934 -45.97 52.56 8.57
N VAL A 935 -44.93 53.05 9.25
CA VAL A 935 -45.05 54.03 10.36
C VAL A 935 -45.63 55.33 9.85
N ALA A 936 -45.14 55.87 8.73
CA ALA A 936 -45.65 57.09 8.13
C ALA A 936 -47.13 56.97 7.75
N CYS A 937 -47.55 55.83 7.20
CA CYS A 937 -48.96 55.56 6.92
C CYS A 937 -49.81 55.58 8.19
N CYS A 938 -49.36 54.98 9.30
CA CYS A 938 -50.13 54.97 10.56
C CYS A 938 -50.18 56.35 11.25
N VAL A 939 -49.08 57.10 11.22
CA VAL A 939 -48.97 58.40 11.90
C VAL A 939 -49.69 59.51 11.11
N GLN A 940 -49.72 59.42 9.77
CA GLN A 940 -50.42 60.36 8.89
C GLN A 940 -51.92 60.05 8.73
N ASP A 941 -52.38 58.90 9.21
CA ASP A 941 -53.79 58.54 9.20
C ASP A 941 -54.55 59.33 10.28
N ASP A 942 -55.50 60.17 9.84
CA ASP A 942 -56.32 60.99 10.73
C ASP A 942 -57.29 60.14 11.58
N GLU A 943 -57.52 58.87 11.22
CA GLU A 943 -58.44 57.97 11.91
C GLU A 943 -57.81 57.27 13.15
N VAL A 944 -56.48 57.32 13.33
CA VAL A 944 -55.76 56.65 14.45
C VAL A 944 -55.67 57.55 15.70
N ASP A 945 -55.91 56.99 16.90
CA ASP A 945 -55.95 57.72 18.20
C ASP A 945 -54.58 58.29 18.64
N ALA A 946 -54.60 59.35 19.45
CA ALA A 946 -53.38 60.03 19.92
C ALA A 946 -52.51 59.17 20.85
N LEU A 947 -53.09 58.29 21.68
CA LEU A 947 -52.32 57.37 22.53
C LEU A 947 -51.69 56.25 21.70
N GLU A 948 -52.36 55.80 20.64
CA GLU A 948 -51.84 54.81 19.71
C GLU A 948 -50.71 55.39 18.85
N LYS A 949 -50.88 56.63 18.37
CA LYS A 949 -49.80 57.40 17.71
C LYS A 949 -48.58 57.53 18.62
N ALA A 950 -48.77 57.89 19.90
CA ALA A 950 -47.68 57.96 20.87
C ALA A 950 -47.00 56.61 21.13
N ALA A 951 -47.75 55.49 21.14
CA ALA A 951 -47.20 54.16 21.27
C ALA A 951 -46.41 53.74 20.02
N VAL A 952 -46.92 54.02 18.82
CA VAL A 952 -46.23 53.77 17.54
C VAL A 952 -44.96 54.62 17.45
N GLU A 953 -45.00 55.88 17.86
CA GLU A 953 -43.84 56.77 17.92
C GLU A 953 -42.80 56.29 18.93
N ALA A 954 -43.20 55.89 20.14
CA ALA A 954 -42.29 55.35 21.14
C ALA A 954 -41.62 54.05 20.67
N VAL A 955 -42.37 53.17 19.98
CA VAL A 955 -41.83 51.96 19.34
C VAL A 955 -40.90 52.31 18.18
N ALA A 956 -41.27 53.27 17.32
CA ALA A 956 -40.43 53.72 16.21
C ALA A 956 -39.11 54.34 16.71
N MET A 957 -39.16 55.18 17.75
CA MET A 957 -37.97 55.78 18.37
C MET A 957 -37.04 54.70 18.96
N LEU A 958 -37.60 53.73 19.69
CA LEU A 958 -36.81 52.62 20.24
C LEU A 958 -36.16 51.77 19.13
N LEU A 959 -36.85 51.61 17.99
CA LEU A 959 -36.38 50.86 16.82
C LEU A 959 -35.53 51.71 15.85
N GLN A 960 -35.31 52.99 16.15
CA GLN A 960 -34.62 53.95 15.29
C GLN A 960 -35.23 54.09 13.88
N ILE A 961 -36.55 53.93 13.77
CA ILE A 961 -37.29 54.14 12.52
C ILE A 961 -37.62 55.62 12.41
N GLU A 962 -37.27 56.23 11.27
CA GLU A 962 -37.59 57.64 11.02
C GLU A 962 -39.10 57.84 10.86
N VAL A 963 -39.68 58.77 11.62
CA VAL A 963 -41.12 59.05 11.62
C VAL A 963 -41.42 60.25 10.72
N TYR A 964 -42.15 60.02 9.62
CA TYR A 964 -42.55 61.08 8.70
C TYR A 964 -44.00 61.51 8.96
N HIS A 965 -44.20 62.70 9.54
CA HIS A 965 -45.55 63.20 9.87
C HIS A 965 -46.30 63.87 8.71
N ARG A 966 -45.65 64.15 7.57
CA ARG A 966 -46.27 64.95 6.48
C ARG A 966 -46.08 64.39 5.07
N THR A 967 -44.89 63.93 4.70
CA THR A 967 -44.60 63.48 3.33
C THR A 967 -43.46 62.47 3.34
N ILE A 968 -43.62 61.34 2.66
CA ILE A 968 -42.63 60.27 2.60
C ILE A 968 -41.59 60.59 1.50
N PRO A 969 -40.28 60.52 1.76
CA PRO A 969 -39.26 60.74 0.74
C PRO A 969 -39.38 59.76 -0.44
N THR A 970 -39.31 60.28 -1.68
CA THR A 970 -39.49 59.47 -2.90
C THR A 970 -38.50 58.31 -3.01
N GLY A 971 -37.26 58.48 -2.52
CA GLY A 971 -36.25 57.41 -2.51
C GLY A 971 -36.63 56.23 -1.61
N LYS A 972 -37.19 56.52 -0.42
CA LYS A 972 -37.67 55.49 0.53
C LYS A 972 -38.85 54.70 -0.06
N LEU A 973 -39.74 55.40 -0.76
CA LEU A 973 -40.86 54.77 -1.47
C LEU A 973 -40.39 53.88 -2.64
N GLN A 974 -39.38 54.31 -3.41
CA GLN A 974 -38.80 53.52 -4.51
C GLN A 974 -38.10 52.25 -3.99
N GLU A 975 -37.38 52.34 -2.88
CA GLU A 975 -36.71 51.20 -2.25
C GLU A 975 -37.72 50.17 -1.76
N ALA A 976 -38.79 50.62 -1.08
CA ALA A 976 -39.89 49.75 -0.69
C ALA A 976 -40.56 49.09 -1.91
N THR A 977 -40.73 49.83 -3.02
CA THR A 977 -41.28 49.29 -4.28
C THR A 977 -40.37 48.22 -4.89
N LEU A 978 -39.05 48.44 -4.90
CA LEU A 978 -38.05 47.49 -5.41
C LEU A 978 -38.01 46.19 -4.61
N PHE A 979 -38.12 46.28 -3.28
CA PHE A 979 -38.20 45.12 -2.40
C PHE A 979 -39.36 44.19 -2.79
N TRP A 980 -40.57 44.76 -2.91
CA TRP A 980 -41.76 44.00 -3.33
C TRP A 980 -41.60 43.38 -4.72
N GLY A 981 -40.93 44.07 -5.65
CA GLY A 981 -40.65 43.54 -6.99
C GLY A 981 -39.63 42.39 -7.05
N ASN A 982 -38.72 42.26 -6.07
CA ASN A 982 -37.80 41.11 -6.00
C ASN A 982 -38.49 39.85 -5.47
N ILE A 983 -39.40 40.03 -4.52
CA ILE A 983 -40.22 38.93 -3.99
C ILE A 983 -41.06 38.29 -5.10
N GLU A 984 -41.59 39.11 -6.00
CA GLU A 984 -42.29 38.63 -7.20
C GLU A 984 -41.41 37.73 -8.08
N LYS A 985 -40.13 38.06 -8.26
CA LYS A 985 -39.18 37.25 -9.05
C LYS A 985 -38.83 35.92 -8.38
N ASP A 986 -38.68 35.89 -7.07
CA ASP A 986 -38.35 34.67 -6.33
C ASP A 986 -39.48 33.63 -6.41
N ILE A 987 -40.74 34.08 -6.42
CA ILE A 987 -41.90 33.22 -6.67
C ILE A 987 -41.79 32.54 -8.04
N ILE A 988 -41.39 33.29 -9.08
CA ILE A 988 -41.21 32.75 -10.45
C ILE A 988 -40.11 31.67 -10.48
N LYS A 989 -38.98 31.92 -9.81
CA LYS A 989 -37.85 30.97 -9.77
C LYS A 989 -38.18 29.66 -9.06
N GLU A 990 -38.95 29.72 -7.97
CA GLU A 990 -39.36 28.51 -7.26
C GLU A 990 -40.30 27.64 -8.11
N ALA A 991 -41.12 28.25 -8.98
CA ALA A 991 -41.93 27.51 -9.94
C ALA A 991 -41.07 26.65 -10.90
N GLU A 992 -39.97 27.19 -11.43
CA GLU A 992 -39.03 26.45 -12.31
C GLU A 992 -38.37 25.25 -11.60
N ARG A 993 -38.01 25.42 -10.32
CA ARG A 993 -37.41 24.35 -9.52
C ARG A 993 -38.37 23.17 -9.35
N LEU A 994 -39.63 23.46 -9.07
CA LEU A 994 -40.67 22.44 -8.90
C LEU A 994 -40.91 21.64 -10.18
N GLU A 995 -40.85 22.28 -11.35
CA GLU A 995 -40.91 21.61 -12.65
C GLU A 995 -39.75 20.61 -12.85
N THR A 996 -38.54 20.98 -12.45
CA THR A 996 -37.37 20.09 -12.55
C THR A 996 -37.50 18.86 -11.62
N LEU A 997 -38.04 19.06 -10.41
CA LEU A 997 -38.27 17.99 -9.45
C LEU A 997 -39.33 17.00 -9.96
N GLN A 998 -40.38 17.50 -10.60
CA GLN A 998 -41.41 16.68 -11.24
C GLN A 998 -40.78 15.71 -12.26
N LYS A 999 -39.89 16.22 -13.14
CA LYS A 999 -39.17 15.40 -14.14
C LYS A 999 -38.34 14.29 -13.46
N ALA A 1000 -37.61 14.63 -12.40
CA ALA A 1000 -36.77 13.67 -11.68
C ALA A 1000 -37.56 12.56 -10.98
N LEU A 1001 -38.75 12.88 -10.45
CA LEU A 1001 -39.63 11.90 -9.81
C LEU A 1001 -40.22 10.91 -10.84
N LYS A 1002 -40.67 11.42 -11.99
CA LYS A 1002 -41.18 10.57 -13.09
C LYS A 1002 -40.16 9.53 -13.57
N ILE A 1003 -38.87 9.90 -13.63
CA ILE A 1003 -37.79 8.97 -14.00
C ILE A 1003 -37.68 7.80 -13.01
N LYS A 1004 -37.91 8.04 -11.72
CA LYS A 1004 -37.75 7.02 -10.68
C LYS A 1004 -38.97 6.14 -10.47
N ASP A 1005 -40.15 6.75 -10.54
CA ASP A 1005 -41.42 6.07 -10.30
C ASP A 1005 -42.50 6.75 -11.14
N PRO A 1006 -42.62 6.41 -12.43
CA PRO A 1006 -43.53 7.10 -13.34
C PRO A 1006 -44.99 6.96 -12.91
N GLN A 1007 -45.43 5.75 -12.50
CA GLN A 1007 -46.80 5.53 -12.04
C GLN A 1007 -47.12 6.19 -10.70
N GLY A 1008 -46.22 6.07 -9.71
CA GLY A 1008 -46.41 6.73 -8.42
C GLY A 1008 -46.38 8.26 -8.55
N THR A 1009 -45.56 8.78 -9.45
CA THR A 1009 -45.48 10.22 -9.73
C THR A 1009 -46.72 10.71 -10.46
N ALA A 1010 -47.25 9.99 -11.46
CA ALA A 1010 -48.49 10.35 -12.14
C ALA A 1010 -49.68 10.44 -11.15
N LEU A 1011 -49.82 9.45 -10.26
CA LEU A 1011 -50.86 9.47 -9.21
C LEU A 1011 -50.66 10.61 -8.20
N LEU A 1012 -49.42 10.94 -7.86
CA LEU A 1012 -49.10 12.05 -6.97
C LEU A 1012 -49.46 13.39 -7.62
N LEU A 1013 -49.13 13.57 -8.89
CA LEU A 1013 -49.45 14.77 -9.65
C LEU A 1013 -50.96 14.93 -9.85
N GLU A 1014 -51.67 13.85 -10.16
CA GLU A 1014 -53.14 13.83 -10.22
C GLU A 1014 -53.77 14.23 -8.88
N LYS A 1015 -53.27 13.69 -7.75
CA LYS A 1015 -53.76 14.04 -6.41
C LYS A 1015 -53.50 15.51 -6.05
N LEU A 1016 -52.46 16.10 -6.61
CA LEU A 1016 -52.12 17.52 -6.47
C LEU A 1016 -52.83 18.41 -7.51
N GLY A 1017 -53.56 17.83 -8.47
CA GLY A 1017 -54.27 18.56 -9.52
C GLY A 1017 -53.37 19.09 -10.64
N ILE A 1018 -52.21 18.46 -10.89
CA ILE A 1018 -51.21 18.86 -11.89
C ILE A 1018 -51.27 17.89 -13.09
N PRO A 1019 -51.57 18.35 -14.33
CA PRO A 1019 -51.66 17.47 -15.51
C PRO A 1019 -50.31 16.84 -15.91
N ASP A 1020 -50.34 15.59 -16.41
CA ASP A 1020 -49.17 14.75 -16.73
C ASP A 1020 -49.12 14.42 -18.24
N ASP A 1021 -48.24 15.09 -19.01
CA ASP A 1021 -48.26 15.05 -20.48
C ASP A 1021 -46.97 14.43 -21.09
N SER A 1022 -47.09 13.29 -21.80
CA SER A 1022 -46.41 12.93 -23.08
C SER A 1022 -46.30 11.40 -23.30
N LEU A 1023 -47.11 10.84 -24.23
CA LEU A 1023 -47.03 9.42 -24.67
C LEU A 1023 -45.67 9.03 -25.27
N LEU A 1024 -44.90 10.02 -25.75
CA LEU A 1024 -43.55 9.81 -26.26
C LEU A 1024 -42.59 9.35 -25.15
N ASP A 1025 -42.80 9.81 -23.92
CA ASP A 1025 -41.95 9.41 -22.79
C ASP A 1025 -42.21 7.96 -22.39
N GLU A 1026 -43.45 7.46 -22.54
CA GLU A 1026 -43.77 6.06 -22.33
C GLU A 1026 -43.10 5.17 -23.38
N GLU A 1027 -43.13 5.57 -24.65
CA GLU A 1027 -42.47 4.79 -25.70
C GLU A 1027 -40.93 4.78 -25.56
N LEU A 1028 -40.32 5.91 -25.16
CA LEU A 1028 -38.87 5.97 -24.91
C LEU A 1028 -38.44 5.06 -23.74
N LEU A 1029 -39.29 4.90 -22.72
CA LEU A 1029 -39.04 4.00 -21.60
C LEU A 1029 -39.13 2.52 -21.99
N ASP A 1030 -39.96 2.18 -22.97
CA ASP A 1030 -40.17 0.81 -23.47
C ASP A 1030 -39.12 0.36 -24.49
N LEU A 1031 -38.18 1.22 -24.86
CA LEU A 1031 -37.12 0.86 -25.81
C LEU A 1031 -36.09 -0.12 -25.18
N PRO A 1032 -35.59 -1.11 -25.95
CA PRO A 1032 -34.48 -1.96 -25.52
C PRO A 1032 -33.23 -1.14 -25.21
N ALA A 1033 -32.42 -1.57 -24.24
CA ALA A 1033 -31.26 -0.82 -23.78
C ALA A 1033 -30.21 -0.54 -24.89
N ASP A 1034 -30.13 -1.38 -25.91
CA ASP A 1034 -29.27 -1.18 -27.09
C ASP A 1034 -29.80 -0.10 -28.04
N ILE A 1035 -31.10 0.18 -28.01
CA ILE A 1035 -31.76 1.21 -28.84
C ILE A 1035 -31.92 2.52 -28.08
N VAL A 1036 -32.22 2.50 -26.77
CA VAL A 1036 -32.35 3.73 -25.94
C VAL A 1036 -31.14 4.65 -26.09
N ASN A 1037 -29.93 4.09 -26.13
CA ASN A 1037 -28.70 4.87 -26.21
C ASN A 1037 -28.45 5.52 -27.58
N VAL A 1038 -29.26 5.22 -28.58
CA VAL A 1038 -29.17 5.81 -29.93
C VAL A 1038 -30.40 6.64 -30.29
N ILE A 1039 -31.34 6.84 -29.35
CA ILE A 1039 -32.53 7.67 -29.53
C ILE A 1039 -32.50 8.82 -28.51
N GLU A 1040 -32.57 10.06 -28.99
CA GLU A 1040 -32.57 11.28 -28.18
C GLU A 1040 -33.86 12.07 -28.42
N ARG A 1041 -34.50 12.57 -27.35
CA ARG A 1041 -35.66 13.47 -27.49
C ARG A 1041 -35.15 14.90 -27.72
N VAL A 1042 -35.50 15.47 -28.87
CA VAL A 1042 -35.07 16.82 -29.28
C VAL A 1042 -36.18 17.86 -29.20
N GLY A 1043 -37.43 17.44 -28.98
CA GLY A 1043 -38.58 18.31 -28.76
C GLY A 1043 -39.78 17.55 -28.17
N ASP A 1044 -40.92 18.22 -27.96
CA ASP A 1044 -42.09 17.58 -27.33
C ASP A 1044 -42.70 16.45 -28.14
N ARG A 1045 -42.52 16.50 -29.46
CA ARG A 1045 -42.97 15.49 -30.41
C ARG A 1045 -41.85 15.06 -31.34
N GLU A 1046 -40.61 15.41 -31.01
CA GLU A 1046 -39.46 15.18 -31.89
C GLU A 1046 -38.42 14.29 -31.21
N VAL A 1047 -37.97 13.28 -31.95
CA VAL A 1047 -36.88 12.39 -31.56
C VAL A 1047 -35.84 12.31 -32.67
N GLU A 1048 -34.61 12.05 -32.27
CA GLU A 1048 -33.47 11.85 -33.15
C GLU A 1048 -32.91 10.44 -32.95
N LEU A 1049 -32.76 9.68 -34.04
CA LEU A 1049 -32.20 8.33 -34.05
C LEU A 1049 -30.82 8.33 -34.73
N SER A 1050 -29.84 7.71 -34.09
CA SER A 1050 -28.45 7.65 -34.55
C SER A 1050 -28.06 6.29 -35.11
N PHE A 1051 -27.47 6.27 -36.32
CA PHE A 1051 -27.01 5.04 -36.99
C PHE A 1051 -25.51 5.09 -37.33
N PRO A 1052 -24.69 4.13 -36.85
CA PRO A 1052 -23.26 4.11 -37.11
C PRO A 1052 -22.96 3.74 -38.57
N LEU A 1053 -22.05 4.48 -39.21
CA LEU A 1053 -21.65 4.27 -40.60
C LEU A 1053 -20.37 3.43 -40.76
N ALA A 1054 -19.89 2.82 -39.67
CA ALA A 1054 -18.63 2.06 -39.64
C ALA A 1054 -18.64 0.80 -40.52
N ALA A 1055 -19.82 0.27 -40.85
CA ALA A 1055 -19.95 -0.90 -41.72
C ALA A 1055 -19.63 -0.60 -43.21
N PHE A 1056 -19.59 0.67 -43.61
CA PHE A 1056 -19.31 1.05 -44.99
C PHE A 1056 -17.82 1.28 -45.21
N THR A 1057 -17.25 0.57 -46.20
CA THR A 1057 -15.86 0.79 -46.63
C THR A 1057 -15.69 2.17 -47.26
N ASP A 1058 -14.47 2.74 -47.24
CA ASP A 1058 -14.19 4.05 -47.86
C ASP A 1058 -14.59 4.13 -49.33
N LEU A 1059 -14.48 3.01 -50.06
CA LEU A 1059 -14.92 2.91 -51.44
C LEU A 1059 -16.45 2.98 -51.56
N GLN A 1060 -17.19 2.33 -50.66
CA GLN A 1060 -18.65 2.44 -50.61
C GLN A 1060 -19.09 3.84 -50.20
N ARG A 1061 -18.44 4.43 -49.19
CA ARG A 1061 -18.71 5.80 -48.71
C ARG A 1061 -18.51 6.81 -49.84
N ALA A 1062 -17.38 6.74 -50.54
CA ALA A 1062 -17.12 7.57 -51.71
C ALA A 1062 -18.13 7.35 -52.84
N ALA A 1063 -18.50 6.09 -53.12
CA ALA A 1063 -19.42 5.76 -54.20
C ALA A 1063 -20.89 6.15 -53.92
N MET A 1064 -21.29 6.23 -52.65
CA MET A 1064 -22.63 6.64 -52.21
C MET A 1064 -22.71 8.11 -51.77
N GLY A 1065 -21.59 8.83 -51.80
CA GLY A 1065 -21.52 10.25 -51.43
C GLY A 1065 -21.54 10.51 -49.92
N ILE A 1066 -21.25 9.52 -49.08
CA ILE A 1066 -21.13 9.71 -47.63
C ILE A 1066 -19.86 10.55 -47.36
N PRO A 1067 -19.95 11.69 -46.64
CA PRO A 1067 -18.79 12.49 -46.31
C PRO A 1067 -17.74 11.65 -45.57
N LYS A 1068 -16.45 11.80 -45.91
CA LYS A 1068 -15.37 11.01 -45.29
C LYS A 1068 -15.32 11.16 -43.76
N ALA A 1069 -15.65 12.34 -43.27
CA ALA A 1069 -15.67 12.65 -41.84
C ALA A 1069 -16.93 12.16 -41.11
N ALA A 1070 -18.02 11.82 -41.83
CA ALA A 1070 -19.30 11.48 -41.22
C ALA A 1070 -19.27 10.07 -40.59
N SER A 1071 -19.21 9.98 -39.26
CA SER A 1071 -19.22 8.70 -38.56
C SER A 1071 -20.63 8.15 -38.32
N THR A 1072 -21.63 9.03 -38.31
CA THR A 1072 -23.00 8.72 -37.90
C THR A 1072 -24.01 9.37 -38.83
N LEU A 1073 -25.10 8.65 -39.14
CA LEU A 1073 -26.30 9.18 -39.78
C LEU A 1073 -27.34 9.46 -38.69
N LEU A 1074 -27.92 10.65 -38.69
CA LEU A 1074 -28.96 11.10 -37.77
C LEU A 1074 -30.30 11.14 -38.52
N LEU A 1075 -31.34 10.58 -37.92
CA LEU A 1075 -32.73 10.64 -38.39
C LEU A 1075 -33.53 11.42 -37.37
N ARG A 1076 -33.92 12.64 -37.71
CA ARG A 1076 -34.83 13.44 -36.88
C ARG A 1076 -36.25 13.20 -37.34
N LEU A 1077 -37.12 12.86 -36.41
CA LEU A 1077 -38.48 12.40 -36.64
C LEU A 1077 -39.43 13.17 -35.72
N SER A 1078 -40.49 13.73 -36.31
CA SER A 1078 -41.62 14.28 -35.57
C SER A 1078 -42.78 13.27 -35.62
N ILE A 1079 -43.19 12.77 -34.44
CA ILE A 1079 -44.29 11.82 -34.27
C ILE A 1079 -45.41 12.50 -33.50
N ASP A 1080 -46.61 12.48 -34.06
CA ASP A 1080 -47.81 12.92 -33.37
C ASP A 1080 -48.70 11.71 -33.02
N TYR A 1081 -48.63 11.26 -31.76
CA TYR A 1081 -49.42 10.14 -31.26
C TYR A 1081 -50.92 10.43 -31.20
N SER A 1082 -51.33 11.69 -31.29
CA SER A 1082 -52.75 12.05 -31.38
C SER A 1082 -53.37 11.69 -32.73
N GLY A 1083 -52.55 11.52 -33.76
CA GLY A 1083 -53.00 11.34 -35.15
C GLY A 1083 -53.43 12.64 -35.84
N ASP A 1084 -53.30 13.80 -35.18
CA ASP A 1084 -53.71 15.09 -35.73
C ASP A 1084 -52.75 15.59 -36.83
N SER A 1085 -51.48 15.18 -36.77
CA SER A 1085 -50.45 15.57 -37.73
C SER A 1085 -49.76 14.35 -38.35
N PRO A 1086 -49.54 14.31 -39.68
CA PRO A 1086 -48.74 13.26 -40.30
C PRO A 1086 -47.29 13.31 -39.81
N SER A 1087 -46.67 12.13 -39.61
CA SER A 1087 -45.26 12.05 -39.23
C SER A 1087 -44.37 12.76 -40.26
N SER A 1088 -43.30 13.39 -39.79
CA SER A 1088 -42.34 14.05 -40.68
C SER A 1088 -40.91 13.74 -40.29
N PHE A 1089 -39.99 13.68 -41.25
CA PHE A 1089 -38.61 13.28 -40.99
C PHE A 1089 -37.56 14.03 -41.83
N CYS A 1090 -36.33 14.10 -41.33
CA CYS A 1090 -35.15 14.49 -42.10
C CYS A 1090 -33.92 13.66 -41.72
N LEU A 1091 -32.97 13.55 -42.66
CA LEU A 1091 -31.72 12.82 -42.51
C LEU A 1091 -30.54 13.77 -42.56
N HIS A 1092 -29.62 13.62 -41.61
CA HIS A 1092 -28.41 14.42 -41.48
C HIS A 1092 -27.19 13.55 -41.27
N PHE A 1093 -26.04 13.98 -41.76
CA PHE A 1093 -24.77 13.44 -41.27
C PHE A 1093 -24.33 14.25 -40.07
N ASN A 1094 -23.67 13.63 -39.08
CA ASN A 1094 -23.13 14.35 -37.92
C ASN A 1094 -22.05 15.41 -38.25
N THR A 1095 -21.71 15.58 -39.52
CA THR A 1095 -20.79 16.61 -40.05
C THR A 1095 -21.49 17.70 -40.84
N ASP A 1096 -22.83 17.67 -40.93
CA ASP A 1096 -23.58 18.73 -41.58
C ASP A 1096 -23.43 20.03 -40.78
N VAL A 1097 -23.19 21.14 -41.49
CA VAL A 1097 -22.99 22.45 -40.87
C VAL A 1097 -24.33 22.91 -40.29
N ASP A 1098 -24.29 23.51 -39.09
CA ASP A 1098 -25.46 24.11 -38.42
C ASP A 1098 -26.54 23.13 -37.93
N LEU A 1099 -26.19 21.85 -37.67
CA LEU A 1099 -27.12 20.83 -37.15
C LEU A 1099 -28.01 21.29 -35.98
N ASP A 1100 -27.44 22.07 -35.05
CA ASP A 1100 -28.13 22.61 -33.86
C ASP A 1100 -28.90 23.92 -34.12
N THR A 1101 -28.63 24.62 -35.23
CA THR A 1101 -29.16 25.96 -35.54
C THR A 1101 -30.05 26.00 -36.78
N LEU A 1102 -30.22 24.87 -37.48
CA LEU A 1102 -31.04 24.76 -38.67
C LEU A 1102 -32.54 24.75 -38.34
N ASP A 1103 -33.28 25.66 -38.98
CA ASP A 1103 -34.73 25.50 -39.19
C ASP A 1103 -34.94 24.29 -40.11
N HIS A 1104 -35.11 23.12 -39.49
CA HIS A 1104 -35.31 21.86 -40.20
C HIS A 1104 -36.59 21.94 -41.05
N LYS A 1105 -36.50 21.49 -42.29
CA LYS A 1105 -37.65 21.35 -43.20
C LYS A 1105 -37.90 19.86 -43.45
N PRO A 1106 -38.51 19.15 -42.48
CA PRO A 1106 -38.71 17.71 -42.58
C PRO A 1106 -39.69 17.39 -43.71
N TRP A 1107 -39.52 16.21 -44.31
CA TRP A 1107 -40.46 15.70 -45.29
C TRP A 1107 -41.70 15.17 -44.57
N ILE A 1108 -42.87 15.68 -44.94
CA ILE A 1108 -44.15 15.31 -44.32
C ILE A 1108 -44.75 14.10 -45.03
N CYS A 1109 -44.99 13.01 -44.29
CA CYS A 1109 -45.53 11.75 -44.79
C CYS A 1109 -47.06 11.73 -44.79
N SER A 1110 -47.71 12.68 -45.46
CA SER A 1110 -49.17 12.66 -45.62
C SER A 1110 -49.64 11.65 -46.68
N GLU A 1111 -50.90 11.23 -46.67
CA GLU A 1111 -51.45 10.33 -47.70
C GLU A 1111 -51.27 10.89 -49.12
N ASP A 1112 -51.45 12.21 -49.27
CA ASP A 1112 -51.36 12.96 -50.52
C ASP A 1112 -49.92 13.32 -50.94
N SER A 1113 -48.94 13.17 -50.04
CA SER A 1113 -47.55 13.47 -50.35
C SER A 1113 -47.02 12.54 -51.45
N ARG A 1114 -46.13 13.07 -52.30
CA ARG A 1114 -45.40 12.26 -53.28
C ARG A 1114 -44.15 11.66 -52.64
N LEU A 1115 -43.61 10.61 -53.24
CA LEU A 1115 -42.28 10.10 -52.87
C LEU A 1115 -41.25 11.26 -52.98
N PRO A 1116 -40.32 11.41 -52.01
CA PRO A 1116 -39.32 12.47 -52.03
C PRO A 1116 -38.60 12.53 -53.37
N GLN A 1117 -38.83 13.62 -54.10
CA GLN A 1117 -38.17 13.96 -55.36
C GLN A 1117 -37.31 15.24 -55.24
N GLU A 1118 -37.45 15.95 -54.13
CA GLU A 1118 -36.75 17.20 -53.83
C GLU A 1118 -35.81 16.98 -52.64
N HIS A 1119 -35.01 18.01 -52.32
CA HIS A 1119 -34.13 17.97 -51.16
C HIS A 1119 -34.96 17.92 -49.86
N VAL A 1120 -34.68 16.93 -49.02
CA VAL A 1120 -35.26 16.82 -47.69
C VAL A 1120 -34.34 17.56 -46.73
N CYS A 1121 -34.86 18.59 -46.07
CA CYS A 1121 -34.10 19.53 -45.26
C CYS A 1121 -33.02 20.31 -46.06
N THR A 1122 -32.10 20.98 -45.34
CA THR A 1122 -31.05 21.83 -45.89
C THR A 1122 -29.75 21.08 -46.21
N SER A 1123 -29.61 19.83 -45.75
CA SER A 1123 -28.44 19.01 -46.00
C SER A 1123 -28.24 18.71 -47.49
N VAL A 1124 -26.97 18.70 -47.93
CA VAL A 1124 -26.63 18.41 -49.32
C VAL A 1124 -27.05 16.96 -49.63
N PRO A 1125 -27.90 16.73 -50.65
CA PRO A 1125 -28.34 15.39 -51.01
C PRO A 1125 -27.15 14.54 -51.46
N THR A 1126 -27.12 13.29 -51.02
CA THR A 1126 -26.16 12.30 -51.47
C THR A 1126 -26.92 11.12 -52.07
N ALA A 1127 -26.26 10.28 -52.86
CA ALA A 1127 -26.89 9.06 -53.37
C ALA A 1127 -27.43 8.19 -52.21
N PHE A 1128 -26.70 8.20 -51.08
CA PHE A 1128 -27.06 7.56 -49.84
C PHE A 1128 -28.34 8.13 -49.22
N THR A 1129 -28.38 9.43 -48.90
CA THR A 1129 -29.54 10.06 -48.26
C THR A 1129 -30.76 10.09 -49.18
N TRP A 1130 -30.56 10.24 -50.49
CA TRP A 1130 -31.62 10.14 -51.49
C TRP A 1130 -32.34 8.79 -51.45
N GLN A 1131 -31.59 7.69 -51.45
CA GLN A 1131 -32.16 6.35 -51.38
C GLN A 1131 -32.90 6.11 -50.06
N LEU A 1132 -32.28 6.49 -48.94
CA LEU A 1132 -32.85 6.30 -47.61
C LEU A 1132 -34.13 7.12 -47.40
N ASN A 1133 -34.16 8.38 -47.85
CA ASN A 1133 -35.37 9.21 -47.75
C ASN A 1133 -36.59 8.54 -48.40
N ARG A 1134 -36.39 7.88 -49.55
CA ARG A 1134 -37.49 7.22 -50.27
C ARG A 1134 -37.94 5.93 -49.59
N LEU A 1135 -36.99 5.18 -49.02
CA LEU A 1135 -37.28 3.97 -48.25
C LEU A 1135 -38.01 4.30 -46.94
N LEU A 1136 -37.52 5.28 -46.19
CA LEU A 1136 -38.14 5.80 -44.96
C LEU A 1136 -39.54 6.33 -45.20
N TYR A 1137 -39.71 7.13 -46.25
CA TYR A 1137 -41.03 7.61 -46.65
C TYR A 1137 -42.02 6.47 -46.90
N THR A 1138 -41.57 5.41 -47.59
CA THR A 1138 -42.43 4.27 -47.91
C THR A 1138 -42.86 3.56 -46.63
N GLU A 1139 -41.97 3.43 -45.65
CA GLU A 1139 -42.27 2.78 -44.37
C GLU A 1139 -43.18 3.66 -43.50
N LEU A 1140 -42.83 4.93 -43.30
CA LEU A 1140 -43.60 5.87 -42.47
C LEU A 1140 -45.00 6.16 -43.04
N LYS A 1141 -45.19 6.01 -44.36
CA LYS A 1141 -46.52 6.15 -44.99
C LYS A 1141 -47.49 5.02 -44.64
N VAL A 1142 -46.99 3.83 -44.28
CA VAL A 1142 -47.85 2.67 -43.96
C VAL A 1142 -48.58 2.86 -42.62
N GLY A 1143 -48.11 3.78 -41.76
CA GLY A 1143 -48.76 4.17 -40.50
C GLY A 1143 -47.83 4.05 -39.30
N ASN A 1144 -48.36 4.26 -38.09
CA ASN A 1144 -47.65 4.32 -36.80
C ASN A 1144 -46.68 3.15 -36.61
N ILE A 1145 -45.41 3.39 -36.94
CA ILE A 1145 -44.30 2.48 -36.67
C ILE A 1145 -43.70 2.85 -35.32
N ALA A 1146 -43.56 1.87 -34.43
CA ALA A 1146 -42.86 2.09 -33.17
C ALA A 1146 -41.38 2.42 -33.42
N LEU A 1147 -40.78 3.25 -32.56
CA LEU A 1147 -39.39 3.67 -32.66
C LEU A 1147 -38.41 2.49 -32.72
N ARG A 1148 -38.71 1.43 -31.97
CA ARG A 1148 -37.95 0.16 -31.99
C ARG A 1148 -37.95 -0.49 -33.38
N ASP A 1149 -39.12 -0.56 -34.00
CA ASP A 1149 -39.30 -1.21 -35.30
C ASP A 1149 -38.69 -0.38 -36.41
N LEU A 1150 -38.83 0.95 -36.33
CA LEU A 1150 -38.20 1.89 -37.25
C LEU A 1150 -36.67 1.81 -37.18
N HIS A 1151 -36.10 1.75 -35.97
CA HIS A 1151 -34.65 1.58 -35.81
C HIS A 1151 -34.19 0.25 -36.43
N THR A 1152 -34.86 -0.86 -36.12
CA THR A 1152 -34.54 -2.20 -36.64
C THR A 1152 -34.63 -2.25 -38.17
N PHE A 1153 -35.67 -1.64 -38.73
CA PHE A 1153 -35.87 -1.51 -40.17
C PHE A 1153 -34.72 -0.75 -40.83
N MET A 1154 -34.35 0.41 -40.27
CA MET A 1154 -33.27 1.24 -40.78
C MET A 1154 -31.91 0.54 -40.71
N SER A 1155 -31.57 -0.11 -39.60
CA SER A 1155 -30.32 -0.88 -39.48
C SER A 1155 -30.23 -1.96 -40.56
N LYS A 1156 -31.31 -2.70 -40.80
CA LYS A 1156 -31.37 -3.75 -41.83
C LYS A 1156 -31.23 -3.19 -43.25
N ILE A 1157 -31.82 -2.03 -43.52
CA ILE A 1157 -31.68 -1.35 -44.81
C ILE A 1157 -30.23 -0.93 -45.05
N LEU A 1158 -29.57 -0.37 -44.03
CA LEU A 1158 -28.19 0.10 -44.14
C LEU A 1158 -27.24 -1.05 -44.50
N GLU A 1159 -27.40 -2.24 -43.91
CA GLU A 1159 -26.61 -3.42 -44.24
C GLU A 1159 -26.76 -3.88 -45.69
N GLY A 1160 -27.97 -3.74 -46.27
CA GLY A 1160 -28.31 -4.22 -47.61
C GLY A 1160 -28.36 -3.13 -48.69
N LEU A 1161 -28.00 -1.88 -48.37
CA LEU A 1161 -28.36 -0.72 -49.17
C LEU A 1161 -27.82 -0.82 -50.61
N GLY A 1162 -26.54 -1.20 -50.76
CA GLY A 1162 -25.88 -1.35 -52.06
C GLY A 1162 -26.47 -2.43 -52.98
N HIS A 1163 -27.28 -3.35 -52.43
CA HIS A 1163 -27.94 -4.43 -53.16
C HIS A 1163 -29.39 -4.12 -53.53
N SER A 1164 -29.85 -2.90 -53.29
CA SER A 1164 -31.20 -2.46 -53.61
C SER A 1164 -31.23 -1.38 -54.69
N CYS A 1165 -32.36 -1.26 -55.37
CA CYS A 1165 -32.56 -0.23 -56.37
C CYS A 1165 -32.54 1.15 -55.72
N ILE A 1166 -31.72 2.06 -56.24
CA ILE A 1166 -31.59 3.41 -55.69
C ILE A 1166 -32.91 4.21 -55.73
N SER A 1167 -33.78 3.94 -56.72
CA SER A 1167 -35.02 4.68 -56.92
C SER A 1167 -36.26 4.06 -56.25
N CYS A 1168 -36.36 2.73 -56.18
CA CYS A 1168 -37.56 2.02 -55.69
C CYS A 1168 -37.30 1.01 -54.57
N GLY A 1169 -36.05 0.84 -54.11
CA GLY A 1169 -35.72 -0.08 -53.02
C GLY A 1169 -35.76 -1.56 -53.36
N THR A 1170 -36.20 -1.95 -54.56
CA THR A 1170 -36.29 -3.37 -54.95
C THR A 1170 -34.90 -4.01 -54.97
N SER A 1171 -34.72 -5.14 -54.28
CA SER A 1171 -33.44 -5.87 -54.24
C SER A 1171 -33.03 -6.37 -55.63
N HIS A 1172 -31.76 -6.19 -55.99
CA HIS A 1172 -31.16 -6.71 -57.23
C HIS A 1172 -30.94 -8.23 -57.22
N LYS A 1173 -31.16 -8.91 -56.08
CA LYS A 1173 -30.84 -10.35 -55.88
C LYS A 1173 -29.41 -10.74 -56.26
N ALA A 1174 -28.50 -9.77 -56.30
CA ALA A 1174 -27.09 -9.96 -56.62
C ALA A 1174 -26.28 -10.39 -55.39
N GLY A 1175 -26.76 -11.39 -54.64
CA GLY A 1175 -26.19 -11.78 -53.33
C GLY A 1175 -24.72 -12.22 -53.38
N ASN A 1176 -24.22 -12.62 -54.56
CA ASN A 1176 -22.83 -13.03 -54.77
C ASN A 1176 -21.93 -11.89 -55.30
N ALA A 1177 -22.48 -10.70 -55.56
CA ALA A 1177 -21.72 -9.55 -56.05
C ALA A 1177 -21.61 -8.48 -54.95
N HIS A 1178 -20.40 -8.06 -54.63
CA HIS A 1178 -20.17 -6.93 -53.72
C HIS A 1178 -20.36 -5.60 -54.49
N LEU A 1179 -21.63 -5.18 -54.62
CA LEU A 1179 -21.96 -3.88 -55.20
C LEU A 1179 -21.46 -2.77 -54.26
N ARG A 1180 -20.64 -1.87 -54.83
CA ARG A 1180 -20.06 -0.74 -54.08
C ARG A 1180 -21.05 0.43 -53.93
N ARG A 1181 -22.09 0.48 -54.76
CA ARG A 1181 -23.18 1.45 -54.70
C ARG A 1181 -24.45 0.82 -55.26
N SER A 1182 -25.58 1.35 -54.82
CA SER A 1182 -26.89 1.08 -55.39
C SER A 1182 -26.96 1.57 -56.84
N ILE A 1183 -27.66 0.81 -57.68
CA ILE A 1183 -27.93 1.16 -59.08
C ILE A 1183 -29.43 1.10 -59.33
N PRO A 1184 -29.99 1.82 -60.31
CA PRO A 1184 -31.38 1.65 -60.69
C PRO A 1184 -31.63 0.22 -61.19
N CYS A 1185 -32.80 -0.34 -60.90
CA CYS A 1185 -33.21 -1.63 -61.44
C CYS A 1185 -33.61 -1.49 -62.92
N ASN A 1186 -33.90 -2.62 -63.57
CA ASN A 1186 -34.20 -2.67 -65.01
C ASN A 1186 -35.54 -2.00 -65.41
N PHE A 1187 -36.31 -1.47 -64.45
CA PHE A 1187 -37.47 -0.65 -64.77
C PHE A 1187 -37.02 0.70 -65.33
N LEU A 1188 -37.46 1.01 -66.56
CA LEU A 1188 -37.12 2.25 -67.26
C LEU A 1188 -37.41 3.50 -66.41
N THR A 1189 -38.48 3.46 -65.62
CA THR A 1189 -38.87 4.55 -64.72
C THR A 1189 -37.87 4.77 -63.59
N CYS A 1190 -37.24 3.72 -63.05
CA CYS A 1190 -36.21 3.87 -62.03
C CYS A 1190 -34.91 4.42 -62.59
N ALA A 1191 -34.56 4.03 -63.82
CA ALA A 1191 -33.37 4.52 -64.51
C ALA A 1191 -33.52 5.94 -65.08
N GLN A 1192 -34.74 6.41 -65.33
CA GLN A 1192 -35.01 7.81 -65.72
C GLN A 1192 -35.07 8.75 -64.51
N LEU A 1193 -35.51 8.24 -63.36
CA LEU A 1193 -35.59 9.00 -62.11
C LEU A 1193 -34.22 9.17 -61.43
N TRP A 1194 -33.30 8.23 -61.66
CA TRP A 1194 -31.91 8.25 -61.18
C TRP A 1194 -30.99 8.88 -62.22
#